data_AF-A0A0U3HGZ8-F1
#
_entry.id   AF-A0A0U3HGZ8-F1
#
_cell.length_a   1.000
_cell.length_b   1.000
_cell.length_c   1.000
_cell.angle_alpha   90.00
_cell.angle_beta   90.00
_cell.angle_gamma   90.00
#
_symmetry.space_group_name_H-M   'P 1'
#
loop_
_entity.id
_entity.type
_entity.pdbx_description
1 polymer ?
#
loop_
_entity_poly.entity_id
_entity_poly.type
_entity_poly.pdbx_seq_one_letter_code
_entity_poly.pdbx_strand_id
1 'polypeptide(L)'
;MTLVGSLQDELGCASDWQPSCSETVLAPTGDGTYEGVFEVPAGTWEYKVALNGSWGESHPADNRPVVLDGPATLEFSFDDTTDTVSVRPAAVTGDEVTEQDRALAGDSLRAPVTSEQFYFVMADRFANGDPSNDTGGLQGDRLDHGYDPTDKAFYHGGDLQGIHDKLDYIEDLGTTAIWLTPSFKNQPVQGQGEAASSGYHGYWITDFTQIDPHLGTNEDMQELVDAAHARGMKVYFDIITNHTADVITYEEGSTAYIPKSEEPYRDAAGQPFDDAAFAGSEDFPETDPEISFPYTPAFRSPEDASVKVPEWLNDPNLYHNRGDSTWSGESVTYGDFVGLDDLFTERREVVDGMVDIYSTWAEMGIDGFRIDTVKHVNLEFWQEFSPRVLDAARAGNEDFFMFGEVYDASPEYLSSFTTAGNLQAVIDFGFQARSIEFARGGSTTSLREFYAADDHYTDTDSNAYQLPTFTGNHDMGRASWLLFDAGFRDAELQQRVELSNELMFLTRGQPVVYYGDEQGFIGSGGDQLARQDMFATQVPQYLAEPMIAAEPGAADRYGTDHPLYEQIAELSALREAHPALADGAQIHRYSSEQDGVYAFSRIDAQEKLEYVVVTNNSEQTRTVTLPTSSDNTQFTALYGDDAKLKAAKDGRLTVDVAPLSTEVYRAGRALSPEQEAPQVRLQAPGAAGILEERAEIRAAVPGDGFAQVSFAVRPVGTQEWTALGTDDNAPYRIFHDVSGHAEGTMLEYRVVLKDSSGNLSASSASGIVGDVPAPAGGGTPIVGEIVQPSSVSVAGTHNTEMGCADDWAPGCAEGQLTLDEEDGIWKGTFDLPAGDHSYKAAIDGTWDENYGTGGVLNGTNISYTAPGGPVTFYYDPATHWVTTDADGPLLTASGTFQDELGCTADRSPECLRPWLQDPDRDGTWAWSTTLIPAGQYTFRVVEDLGTGAAYGQDGAVDGPEVTLSVPEDGLVTTIEYDAATHEIHTSTNEPEQQAAGPDLSTTRASWVTTDLIAVPAGVVPEGTDPALLDWALTWGREGQLALDAETVTGGTGTVPLTPTELPDNVVAAQPELAGGLALRVDKHTTRQAGDILGGQVVIAAADDTRGIVTATGVADARATEQPKGRRTHDAGAGS
;
A
#
# COMPACT_ATOMS: atom_id res chain seq x y z
N MET A 1 -22.44 6.30 -38.76
CA MET A 1 -21.12 5.75 -38.40
C MET A 1 -21.12 4.25 -38.72
N THR A 2 -20.03 3.70 -39.22
CA THR A 2 -19.97 2.25 -39.55
C THR A 2 -18.92 1.60 -38.67
N LEU A 3 -19.27 0.51 -37.98
CA LEU A 3 -18.29 -0.37 -37.34
C LEU A 3 -17.55 -1.15 -38.43
N VAL A 4 -16.22 -1.08 -38.42
CA VAL A 4 -15.34 -1.66 -39.44
C VAL A 4 -14.22 -2.44 -38.76
N GLY A 5 -13.91 -3.65 -39.25
CA GLY A 5 -12.95 -4.51 -38.57
C GLY A 5 -12.80 -5.87 -39.23
N SER A 6 -12.01 -6.74 -38.59
CA SER A 6 -11.82 -8.15 -38.98
C SER A 6 -12.98 -9.07 -38.60
N LEU A 7 -14.02 -8.53 -37.94
CA LEU A 7 -15.24 -9.27 -37.58
C LEU A 7 -16.40 -9.08 -38.57
N GLN A 8 -16.25 -8.21 -39.57
CA GLN A 8 -17.40 -7.74 -40.35
C GLN A 8 -18.02 -8.82 -41.24
N ASP A 9 -17.23 -9.74 -41.79
CA ASP A 9 -17.75 -10.83 -42.59
C ASP A 9 -18.65 -11.77 -41.76
N GLU A 10 -18.27 -12.04 -40.51
CA GLU A 10 -19.06 -12.77 -39.52
C GLU A 10 -20.34 -12.01 -39.14
N LEU A 11 -20.30 -10.67 -39.15
CA LEU A 11 -21.48 -9.82 -38.93
C LEU A 11 -22.39 -9.65 -40.17
N GLY A 12 -22.08 -10.33 -41.27
CA GLY A 12 -22.92 -10.35 -42.48
C GLY A 12 -22.49 -9.39 -43.59
N CYS A 13 -21.35 -8.72 -43.46
CA CYS A 13 -20.74 -7.96 -44.55
C CYS A 13 -20.13 -8.89 -45.63
N ALA A 14 -19.81 -8.34 -46.80
CA ALA A 14 -19.26 -9.14 -47.90
C ALA A 14 -17.77 -9.48 -47.72
N SER A 15 -17.04 -8.70 -46.91
CA SER A 15 -15.69 -8.95 -46.44
C SER A 15 -15.39 -8.03 -45.25
N ASP A 16 -14.25 -8.27 -44.61
CA ASP A 16 -13.70 -7.39 -43.59
C ASP A 16 -13.25 -6.03 -44.13
N TRP A 17 -13.10 -5.09 -43.21
CA TRP A 17 -12.57 -3.75 -43.44
C TRP A 17 -13.32 -2.95 -44.52
N GLN A 18 -14.66 -3.03 -44.50
CA GLN A 18 -15.58 -2.33 -45.40
C GLN A 18 -16.35 -1.17 -44.71
N PRO A 19 -15.89 0.10 -44.84
CA PRO A 19 -16.62 1.27 -44.33
C PRO A 19 -18.02 1.46 -44.90
N SER A 20 -18.27 0.94 -46.10
CA SER A 20 -19.56 1.06 -46.78
C SER A 20 -20.56 -0.04 -46.43
N CYS A 21 -20.22 -0.96 -45.52
CA CYS A 21 -21.13 -2.06 -45.16
C CYS A 21 -22.39 -1.53 -44.46
N SER A 22 -23.57 -1.93 -44.95
CA SER A 22 -24.86 -1.52 -44.36
C SER A 22 -25.23 -2.32 -43.12
N GLU A 23 -24.70 -3.53 -42.97
CA GLU A 23 -25.05 -4.43 -41.86
C GLU A 23 -24.44 -3.98 -40.53
N THR A 24 -23.32 -3.25 -40.56
CA THR A 24 -22.58 -2.80 -39.36
C THR A 24 -22.69 -1.30 -39.12
N VAL A 25 -23.78 -0.67 -39.58
CA VAL A 25 -24.04 0.76 -39.36
C VAL A 25 -24.55 0.97 -37.93
N LEU A 26 -23.90 1.88 -37.19
CA LEU A 26 -24.32 2.32 -35.86
C LEU A 26 -25.43 3.38 -35.97
N ALA A 27 -26.46 3.24 -35.14
CA ALA A 27 -27.64 4.09 -35.11
C ALA A 27 -27.49 5.25 -34.10
N PRO A 28 -27.92 6.48 -34.43
CA PRO A 28 -27.84 7.61 -33.50
C PRO A 28 -28.84 7.46 -32.34
N THR A 29 -28.41 7.81 -31.12
CA THR A 29 -29.21 7.75 -29.88
C THR A 29 -29.92 9.08 -29.55
N GLY A 30 -29.36 10.21 -30.01
CA GLY A 30 -29.96 11.54 -29.91
C GLY A 30 -29.20 12.56 -29.05
N ASP A 31 -28.10 12.16 -28.41
CA ASP A 31 -27.23 12.99 -27.57
C ASP A 31 -25.83 13.25 -28.18
N GLY A 32 -25.57 12.73 -29.38
CA GLY A 32 -24.25 12.77 -30.01
C GLY A 32 -23.58 11.40 -30.10
N THR A 33 -24.15 10.37 -29.46
CA THR A 33 -23.65 8.99 -29.54
C THR A 33 -24.35 8.15 -30.61
N TYR A 34 -23.64 7.13 -31.10
CA TYR A 34 -24.09 6.16 -32.09
C TYR A 34 -23.83 4.74 -31.59
N GLU A 35 -24.82 3.86 -31.64
CA GLU A 35 -24.77 2.51 -31.05
C GLU A 35 -25.17 1.41 -32.04
N GLY A 36 -24.63 0.22 -31.87
CA GLY A 36 -24.98 -0.97 -32.64
C GLY A 36 -24.71 -2.25 -31.86
N VAL A 37 -25.65 -3.21 -31.93
CA VAL A 37 -25.60 -4.47 -31.18
C VAL A 37 -25.45 -5.64 -32.15
N PHE A 38 -24.44 -6.48 -31.93
CA PHE A 38 -24.05 -7.56 -32.84
C PHE A 38 -23.74 -8.86 -32.09
N GLU A 39 -24.06 -10.00 -32.71
CA GLU A 39 -23.62 -11.31 -32.24
C GLU A 39 -22.22 -11.57 -32.77
N VAL A 40 -21.21 -11.57 -31.89
CA VAL A 40 -19.80 -11.76 -32.24
C VAL A 40 -19.37 -13.18 -31.84
N PRO A 41 -18.83 -14.00 -32.75
CA PRO A 41 -18.34 -15.33 -32.42
C PRO A 41 -17.06 -15.26 -31.58
N ALA A 42 -16.75 -16.37 -30.90
CA ALA A 42 -15.48 -16.53 -30.20
C ALA A 42 -14.29 -16.35 -31.16
N GLY A 43 -13.26 -15.64 -30.72
CA GLY A 43 -12.08 -15.31 -31.52
C GLY A 43 -11.41 -14.01 -31.08
N THR A 44 -10.30 -13.70 -31.76
CA THR A 44 -9.56 -12.44 -31.64
C THR A 44 -9.91 -11.57 -32.83
N TRP A 45 -10.49 -10.41 -32.57
CA TRP A 45 -10.97 -9.48 -33.60
C TRP A 45 -10.34 -8.10 -33.41
N GLU A 46 -10.34 -7.31 -34.46
CA GLU A 46 -9.91 -5.91 -34.46
C GLU A 46 -11.02 -5.05 -35.03
N TYR A 47 -11.23 -3.86 -34.47
CA TYR A 47 -12.29 -2.96 -34.93
C TYR A 47 -11.92 -1.47 -34.81
N LYS A 48 -12.66 -0.64 -35.55
CA LYS A 48 -12.71 0.82 -35.46
C LYS A 48 -14.03 1.34 -36.05
N VAL A 49 -14.29 2.63 -35.93
CA VAL A 49 -15.49 3.27 -36.50
C VAL A 49 -15.10 4.19 -37.65
N ALA A 50 -15.66 3.96 -38.84
CA ALA A 50 -15.45 4.80 -40.00
C ALA A 50 -16.60 5.80 -40.19
N LEU A 51 -16.26 7.06 -40.41
CA LEU A 51 -17.21 8.15 -40.59
C LEU A 51 -17.61 8.26 -42.07
N ASN A 52 -18.87 8.64 -42.30
CA ASN A 52 -19.43 8.87 -43.64
C ASN A 52 -19.32 7.68 -44.63
N GLY A 53 -19.15 6.46 -44.12
CA GLY A 53 -19.04 5.24 -44.92
C GLY A 53 -17.77 5.17 -45.78
N SER A 54 -16.69 5.84 -45.37
CA SER A 54 -15.41 5.89 -46.08
C SER A 54 -14.22 5.95 -45.12
N TRP A 55 -13.01 5.74 -45.63
CA TRP A 55 -11.76 5.90 -44.87
C TRP A 55 -11.29 7.36 -44.75
N GLY A 56 -12.13 8.34 -45.08
CA GLY A 56 -11.74 9.75 -44.99
C GLY A 56 -11.48 10.19 -43.54
N GLU A 57 -12.16 9.55 -42.60
CA GLU A 57 -12.09 9.81 -41.17
C GLU A 57 -12.52 8.53 -40.44
N SER A 58 -11.75 8.09 -39.45
CA SER A 58 -12.03 6.89 -38.68
C SER A 58 -11.32 6.94 -37.32
N HIS A 59 -11.98 6.39 -36.31
CA HIS A 59 -11.53 6.42 -34.93
C HIS A 59 -11.56 5.03 -34.29
N PRO A 60 -10.62 4.70 -33.39
CA PRO A 60 -9.36 5.40 -33.20
C PRO A 60 -8.44 5.24 -34.44
N ALA A 61 -7.30 5.93 -34.44
CA ALA A 61 -6.31 5.84 -35.51
C ALA A 61 -5.82 4.38 -35.68
N ASP A 62 -5.43 3.77 -34.56
CA ASP A 62 -5.08 2.36 -34.47
C ASP A 62 -6.31 1.48 -34.33
N ASN A 63 -6.15 0.20 -34.64
CA ASN A 63 -7.22 -0.78 -34.45
C ASN A 63 -7.34 -1.13 -32.97
N ARG A 64 -8.56 -1.31 -32.46
CA ARG A 64 -8.77 -1.83 -31.12
C ARG A 64 -8.99 -3.35 -31.16
N PRO A 65 -8.28 -4.13 -30.32
CA PRO A 65 -8.56 -5.55 -30.20
C PRO A 65 -9.85 -5.80 -29.43
N VAL A 66 -10.51 -6.91 -29.71
CA VAL A 66 -11.54 -7.51 -28.85
C VAL A 66 -11.40 -9.03 -28.92
N VAL A 67 -11.26 -9.67 -27.76
CA VAL A 67 -11.02 -11.11 -27.63
C VAL A 67 -12.15 -11.73 -26.84
N LEU A 68 -12.75 -12.77 -27.43
CA LEU A 68 -13.87 -13.52 -26.84
C LEU A 68 -13.57 -15.02 -26.81
N ASP A 69 -13.67 -15.63 -25.64
CA ASP A 69 -13.52 -17.09 -25.46
C ASP A 69 -14.80 -17.87 -25.78
N GLY A 70 -15.95 -17.18 -25.77
CA GLY A 70 -17.25 -17.71 -26.18
C GLY A 70 -18.01 -16.71 -27.05
N PRO A 71 -18.99 -17.16 -27.86
CA PRO A 71 -19.83 -16.24 -28.63
C PRO A 71 -20.63 -15.34 -27.68
N ALA A 72 -20.71 -14.06 -27.99
CA ALA A 72 -21.39 -13.06 -27.16
C ALA A 72 -22.07 -11.97 -27.99
N THR A 73 -23.16 -11.42 -27.45
CA THR A 73 -23.79 -10.24 -28.01
C THR A 73 -23.06 -8.99 -27.49
N LEU A 74 -22.41 -8.24 -28.37
CA LEU A 74 -21.67 -7.02 -28.03
C LEU A 74 -22.39 -5.78 -28.54
N GLU A 75 -22.36 -4.72 -27.74
CA GLU A 75 -22.75 -3.37 -28.09
C GLU A 75 -21.51 -2.54 -28.35
N PHE A 76 -21.47 -1.90 -29.52
CA PHE A 76 -20.43 -0.96 -29.92
C PHE A 76 -21.02 0.43 -29.96
N SER A 77 -20.32 1.39 -29.35
CA SER A 77 -20.71 2.79 -29.29
C SER A 77 -19.61 3.72 -29.81
N PHE A 78 -20.03 4.85 -30.36
CA PHE A 78 -19.17 5.95 -30.79
C PHE A 78 -19.75 7.29 -30.32
N ASP A 79 -18.97 8.09 -29.62
CA ASP A 79 -19.30 9.46 -29.25
C ASP A 79 -18.69 10.45 -30.27
N ASP A 80 -19.55 11.18 -30.97
CA ASP A 80 -19.16 12.14 -32.03
C ASP A 80 -18.57 13.44 -31.47
N THR A 81 -18.62 13.66 -30.15
CA THR A 81 -18.06 14.83 -29.46
C THR A 81 -16.64 14.57 -29.00
N THR A 82 -16.40 13.38 -28.45
CA THR A 82 -15.10 12.98 -27.89
C THR A 82 -14.29 12.07 -28.80
N ASP A 83 -14.84 11.70 -29.97
CA ASP A 83 -14.30 10.71 -30.90
C ASP A 83 -14.02 9.34 -30.24
N THR A 84 -14.67 9.06 -29.11
CA THR A 84 -14.41 7.85 -28.32
C THR A 84 -15.22 6.67 -28.85
N VAL A 85 -14.53 5.56 -29.07
CA VAL A 85 -15.14 4.26 -29.42
C VAL A 85 -15.11 3.36 -28.19
N SER A 86 -16.24 2.76 -27.85
CA SER A 86 -16.34 1.79 -26.76
C SER A 86 -17.06 0.52 -27.20
N VAL A 87 -16.76 -0.58 -26.51
CA VAL A 87 -17.38 -1.88 -26.73
C VAL A 87 -17.69 -2.51 -25.38
N ARG A 88 -18.87 -3.11 -25.24
CA ARG A 88 -19.28 -3.83 -24.02
C ARG A 88 -20.20 -4.99 -24.36
N PRO A 89 -20.35 -5.99 -23.47
CA PRO A 89 -21.43 -6.97 -23.59
C PRO A 89 -22.80 -6.27 -23.56
N ALA A 90 -23.70 -6.65 -24.45
CA ALA A 90 -25.06 -6.08 -24.49
C ALA A 90 -25.91 -6.45 -23.27
N ALA A 91 -25.53 -7.52 -22.57
CA ALA A 91 -26.06 -7.91 -21.28
C ALA A 91 -25.01 -8.65 -20.45
N VAL A 92 -25.03 -8.41 -19.15
CA VAL A 92 -24.34 -9.22 -18.13
C VAL A 92 -25.36 -10.01 -17.32
N THR A 93 -24.89 -10.90 -16.45
CA THR A 93 -25.74 -11.65 -15.51
C THR A 93 -26.54 -10.67 -14.64
N GLY A 94 -27.86 -10.84 -14.55
CA GLY A 94 -28.68 -9.95 -13.72
C GLY A 94 -28.45 -10.11 -12.22
N ASP A 95 -29.00 -9.20 -11.42
CA ASP A 95 -28.85 -9.16 -9.95
C ASP A 95 -29.58 -10.29 -9.20
N GLU A 96 -30.36 -11.11 -9.91
CA GLU A 96 -31.06 -12.27 -9.32
C GLU A 96 -30.04 -13.32 -8.84
N VAL A 97 -30.21 -13.78 -7.59
CA VAL A 97 -29.34 -14.80 -6.98
C VAL A 97 -29.62 -16.17 -7.60
N THR A 98 -28.57 -16.80 -8.12
CA THR A 98 -28.57 -18.11 -8.78
C THR A 98 -28.04 -19.22 -7.85
N GLU A 99 -28.05 -20.47 -8.33
CA GLU A 99 -27.43 -21.60 -7.60
C GLU A 99 -25.89 -21.52 -7.63
N GLN A 100 -25.30 -20.99 -8.70
CA GLN A 100 -23.86 -20.76 -8.77
C GLN A 100 -23.43 -19.71 -7.73
N ASP A 101 -24.22 -18.65 -7.54
CA ASP A 101 -23.95 -17.64 -6.52
C ASP A 101 -23.94 -18.23 -5.11
N ARG A 102 -24.82 -19.21 -4.82
CA ARG A 102 -24.83 -19.92 -3.53
C ARG A 102 -23.57 -20.75 -3.31
N ALA A 103 -22.96 -21.24 -4.38
CA ALA A 103 -21.69 -21.97 -4.30
C ALA A 103 -20.50 -21.01 -4.18
N LEU A 104 -20.58 -19.81 -4.77
CA LEU A 104 -19.57 -18.76 -4.68
C LEU A 104 -19.57 -18.03 -3.34
N ALA A 105 -20.71 -17.95 -2.65
CA ALA A 105 -20.86 -17.26 -1.35
C ALA A 105 -20.06 -17.96 -0.23
N GLY A 106 -18.76 -17.74 -0.22
CA GLY A 106 -17.79 -18.26 0.73
C GLY A 106 -17.69 -17.44 2.00
N ASP A 107 -16.89 -17.92 2.95
CA ASP A 107 -16.39 -17.08 4.05
C ASP A 107 -15.01 -16.54 3.63
N SER A 108 -14.62 -15.36 4.16
CA SER A 108 -13.25 -14.85 4.02
C SER A 108 -12.25 -15.86 4.56
N LEU A 109 -11.09 -15.95 3.91
CA LEU A 109 -10.09 -16.97 4.22
C LEU A 109 -9.55 -16.77 5.64
N ARG A 110 -9.79 -17.75 6.51
CA ARG A 110 -9.23 -17.89 7.86
C ARG A 110 -8.68 -19.30 8.01
N ALA A 111 -7.55 -19.56 7.35
CA ALA A 111 -6.86 -20.84 7.50
C ALA A 111 -6.48 -21.05 8.97
N PRO A 112 -6.32 -22.30 9.47
CA PRO A 112 -5.95 -22.56 10.87
C PRO A 112 -4.66 -21.88 11.35
N VAL A 113 -3.89 -21.31 10.43
CA VAL A 113 -2.58 -20.68 10.62
C VAL A 113 -2.67 -19.16 10.78
N THR A 114 -3.83 -18.59 11.16
CA THR A 114 -4.01 -17.13 11.36
C THR A 114 -4.02 -16.71 12.83
N SER A 115 -4.03 -17.67 13.76
CA SER A 115 -4.19 -17.38 15.20
C SER A 115 -2.92 -17.55 16.04
N GLU A 116 -1.77 -17.81 15.43
CA GLU A 116 -0.53 -18.06 16.20
C GLU A 116 0.01 -16.78 16.84
N GLN A 117 0.75 -16.98 17.94
CA GLN A 117 1.50 -15.97 18.66
C GLN A 117 2.95 -16.45 18.72
N PHE A 118 3.80 -15.78 17.95
CA PHE A 118 5.19 -16.16 17.76
C PHE A 118 6.09 -15.53 18.83
N TYR A 119 7.03 -16.31 19.35
CA TYR A 119 8.18 -15.83 20.08
C TYR A 119 9.43 -16.06 19.23
N PHE A 120 10.01 -14.98 18.70
CA PHE A 120 11.16 -15.02 17.81
C PHE A 120 12.46 -15.01 18.61
N VAL A 121 13.20 -16.12 18.54
CA VAL A 121 14.36 -16.43 19.38
C VAL A 121 15.61 -16.61 18.55
N MET A 122 16.68 -15.91 18.95
CA MET A 122 18.04 -16.19 18.50
C MET A 122 18.71 -17.15 19.49
N ALA A 123 18.96 -18.38 19.06
CA ALA A 123 19.45 -19.45 19.94
C ALA A 123 20.72 -19.05 20.72
N ASP A 124 21.74 -18.54 20.02
CA ASP A 124 23.03 -18.11 20.61
C ASP A 124 22.90 -17.05 21.72
N ARG A 125 21.82 -16.26 21.70
CA ARG A 125 21.60 -15.14 22.63
C ARG A 125 20.57 -15.44 23.70
N PHE A 126 19.91 -16.59 23.62
CA PHE A 126 18.77 -16.88 24.49
C PHE A 126 19.16 -17.54 25.81
N ALA A 127 19.83 -18.69 25.81
CA ALA A 127 20.26 -19.36 27.04
C ALA A 127 21.35 -20.41 26.72
N ASN A 128 22.43 -20.45 27.52
CA ASN A 128 23.48 -21.47 27.40
C ASN A 128 23.15 -22.66 28.31
N GLY A 129 22.61 -23.75 27.73
CA GLY A 129 22.23 -24.97 28.42
C GLY A 129 23.35 -26.02 28.51
N ASP A 130 24.22 -26.10 27.50
CA ASP A 130 25.37 -27.00 27.46
C ASP A 130 26.67 -26.28 27.04
N PRO A 131 27.45 -25.75 28.00
CA PRO A 131 28.71 -25.09 27.71
C PRO A 131 29.80 -25.98 27.06
N SER A 132 29.55 -27.28 26.90
CA SER A 132 30.46 -28.19 26.20
C SER A 132 30.44 -28.02 24.68
N ASN A 133 29.37 -27.43 24.13
CA ASN A 133 29.20 -27.16 22.70
C ASN A 133 29.64 -25.74 22.28
N ASP A 134 29.96 -24.83 23.23
CA ASP A 134 30.32 -23.41 23.01
C ASP A 134 31.32 -23.16 21.85
N THR A 135 32.18 -24.12 21.52
CA THR A 135 33.21 -24.00 20.47
C THR A 135 32.92 -24.80 19.20
N GLY A 136 31.72 -25.39 19.09
CA GLY A 136 31.32 -26.25 17.98
C GLY A 136 32.17 -27.52 17.83
N GLY A 137 32.92 -27.89 18.87
CA GLY A 137 33.94 -28.94 18.82
C GLY A 137 35.20 -28.58 17.99
N LEU A 138 35.31 -27.35 17.52
CA LEU A 138 36.43 -26.85 16.75
C LEU A 138 37.63 -26.54 17.65
N GLN A 139 38.83 -26.70 17.11
CA GLN A 139 40.09 -26.44 17.82
C GLN A 139 40.69 -25.15 17.30
N GLY A 140 41.33 -24.38 18.17
CA GLY A 140 42.02 -23.15 17.77
C GLY A 140 41.77 -22.01 18.74
N ASP A 141 41.83 -20.79 18.24
CA ASP A 141 41.38 -19.59 18.94
C ASP A 141 40.02 -19.10 18.40
N ARG A 142 39.54 -17.97 18.92
CA ARG A 142 38.21 -17.43 18.58
C ARG A 142 37.99 -17.19 17.09
N LEU A 143 39.05 -16.99 16.29
CA LEU A 143 38.92 -16.83 14.84
C LEU A 143 38.80 -18.18 14.11
N ASP A 144 39.15 -19.28 14.77
CA ASP A 144 38.97 -20.63 14.23
C ASP A 144 37.58 -21.18 14.61
N HIS A 145 37.13 -20.94 15.85
CA HIS A 145 35.93 -21.55 16.42
C HIS A 145 34.78 -20.57 16.70
N GLY A 146 34.88 -19.28 16.36
CA GLY A 146 33.77 -18.32 16.42
C GLY A 146 33.25 -17.88 17.81
N TYR A 147 33.70 -18.49 18.91
CA TYR A 147 33.21 -18.17 20.27
C TYR A 147 34.04 -17.12 21.00
N ASP A 148 33.38 -16.03 21.40
CA ASP A 148 33.89 -15.04 22.34
C ASP A 148 32.70 -14.30 22.98
N PRO A 149 32.30 -14.64 24.21
CA PRO A 149 31.12 -14.05 24.85
C PRO A 149 31.30 -12.56 25.21
N THR A 150 32.49 -11.99 25.03
CA THR A 150 32.78 -10.58 25.29
C THR A 150 32.61 -9.69 24.07
N ASP A 151 32.35 -10.27 22.90
CA ASP A 151 32.28 -9.58 21.62
C ASP A 151 30.99 -9.90 20.87
N LYS A 152 30.13 -8.89 20.69
CA LYS A 152 28.80 -9.01 20.08
C LYS A 152 28.76 -9.61 18.67
N ALA A 153 29.88 -9.66 17.96
CA ALA A 153 30.00 -10.28 16.65
C ALA A 153 30.30 -11.79 16.72
N PHE A 154 30.44 -12.37 17.91
CA PHE A 154 30.89 -13.75 18.13
C PHE A 154 29.77 -14.60 18.77
N TYR A 155 29.92 -15.92 18.74
CA TYR A 155 29.06 -16.82 19.50
C TYR A 155 29.25 -16.55 21.00
N HIS A 156 28.15 -16.50 21.74
CA HIS A 156 28.09 -16.32 23.18
C HIS A 156 27.72 -17.61 23.94
N GLY A 157 27.26 -18.64 23.22
CA GLY A 157 27.06 -20.00 23.71
C GLY A 157 25.60 -20.35 24.04
N GLY A 158 24.63 -19.53 23.62
CA GLY A 158 23.24 -19.94 23.71
C GLY A 158 22.94 -21.11 22.77
N ASP A 159 22.05 -22.03 23.16
CA ASP A 159 21.88 -23.30 22.46
C ASP A 159 20.47 -23.89 22.59
N LEU A 160 20.22 -25.00 21.89
CA LEU A 160 18.91 -25.66 21.87
C LEU A 160 18.52 -26.22 23.24
N GLN A 161 19.49 -26.70 24.03
CA GLN A 161 19.25 -27.16 25.39
C GLN A 161 18.78 -26.00 26.29
N GLY A 162 19.36 -24.82 26.14
CA GLY A 162 18.95 -23.62 26.85
C GLY A 162 17.54 -23.19 26.50
N ILE A 163 17.14 -23.24 25.23
CA ILE A 163 15.75 -22.99 24.82
C ILE A 163 14.82 -24.05 25.44
N HIS A 164 15.18 -25.34 25.34
CA HIS A 164 14.42 -26.43 25.93
C HIS A 164 14.20 -26.22 27.44
N ASP A 165 15.24 -25.80 28.18
CA ASP A 165 15.18 -25.51 29.62
C ASP A 165 14.31 -24.29 29.97
N LYS A 166 13.95 -23.47 28.98
CA LYS A 166 13.15 -22.24 29.13
C LYS A 166 11.77 -22.33 28.49
N LEU A 167 11.34 -23.50 28.00
CA LEU A 167 10.01 -23.67 27.42
C LEU A 167 8.88 -23.24 28.37
N ASP A 168 9.00 -23.48 29.67
CA ASP A 168 7.99 -23.04 30.65
C ASP A 168 7.87 -21.51 30.71
N TYR A 169 8.98 -20.76 30.53
CA TYR A 169 8.97 -19.29 30.48
C TYR A 169 8.27 -18.75 29.22
N ILE A 170 8.44 -19.45 28.08
CA ILE A 170 7.83 -19.10 26.80
C ILE A 170 6.33 -19.45 26.81
N GLU A 171 5.97 -20.61 27.37
CA GLU A 171 4.58 -21.06 27.55
C GLU A 171 3.81 -20.13 28.50
N ASP A 172 4.40 -19.76 29.64
CA ASP A 172 3.77 -18.85 30.62
C ASP A 172 3.52 -17.43 30.05
N LEU A 173 4.22 -17.04 28.98
CA LEU A 173 3.97 -15.78 28.26
C LEU A 173 2.69 -15.86 27.39
N GLY A 174 2.15 -17.06 27.15
CA GLY A 174 0.99 -17.30 26.29
C GLY A 174 1.33 -17.55 24.82
N THR A 175 2.61 -17.80 24.52
CA THR A 175 3.12 -18.10 23.18
C THR A 175 2.56 -19.42 22.65
N THR A 176 2.25 -19.47 21.35
CA THR A 176 1.80 -20.70 20.66
C THR A 176 2.77 -21.19 19.58
N ALA A 177 3.74 -20.37 19.17
CA ALA A 177 4.77 -20.74 18.20
C ALA A 177 6.14 -20.17 18.56
N ILE A 178 7.19 -20.96 18.40
CA ILE A 178 8.58 -20.52 18.53
C ILE A 178 9.16 -20.38 17.12
N TRP A 179 9.66 -19.21 16.77
CA TRP A 179 10.44 -19.00 15.55
C TRP A 179 11.92 -18.93 15.94
N LEU A 180 12.73 -19.82 15.38
CA LEU A 180 14.18 -19.84 15.59
C LEU A 180 14.90 -19.22 14.40
N THR A 181 15.92 -18.39 14.66
CA THR A 181 16.93 -18.03 13.65
C THR A 181 17.53 -19.30 13.00
N PRO A 182 18.17 -19.20 11.83
CA PRO A 182 18.62 -20.39 11.11
C PRO A 182 19.56 -21.23 12.00
N SER A 183 19.25 -22.51 12.12
CA SER A 183 19.95 -23.39 13.07
C SER A 183 20.91 -24.37 12.38
N PHE A 184 21.06 -24.27 11.06
CA PHE A 184 21.93 -25.14 10.27
C PHE A 184 23.41 -24.85 10.52
N LYS A 185 24.28 -25.80 10.19
CA LYS A 185 25.72 -25.62 10.40
C LYS A 185 26.28 -24.50 9.51
N ASN A 186 26.96 -23.57 10.16
CA ASN A 186 27.48 -22.33 9.60
C ASN A 186 28.99 -22.36 9.38
N GLN A 187 29.47 -21.43 8.55
CA GLN A 187 30.86 -21.03 8.54
C GLN A 187 31.19 -20.33 9.87
N PRO A 188 32.16 -20.82 10.67
CA PRO A 188 32.35 -20.33 12.04
C PRO A 188 32.71 -18.85 12.09
N VAL A 189 33.55 -18.36 11.18
CA VAL A 189 34.03 -16.97 11.12
C VAL A 189 34.20 -16.53 9.66
N GLN A 190 33.71 -15.34 9.34
CA GLN A 190 33.98 -14.63 8.08
C GLN A 190 34.55 -13.24 8.36
N GLY A 191 35.15 -12.62 7.34
CA GLY A 191 35.79 -11.31 7.44
C GLY A 191 37.21 -11.37 8.04
N GLN A 192 37.86 -10.20 8.12
CA GLN A 192 39.24 -10.08 8.64
C GLN A 192 39.40 -8.84 9.53
N GLY A 193 40.30 -8.93 10.50
CA GLY A 193 40.64 -7.79 11.36
C GLY A 193 39.43 -7.32 12.18
N GLU A 194 39.12 -6.03 12.11
CA GLU A 194 37.97 -5.44 12.82
C GLU A 194 36.61 -5.82 12.20
N ALA A 195 36.60 -6.35 10.97
CA ALA A 195 35.40 -6.83 10.28
C ALA A 195 35.17 -8.34 10.47
N ALA A 196 35.98 -9.02 11.28
CA ALA A 196 35.78 -10.44 11.58
C ALA A 196 34.51 -10.60 12.44
N SER A 197 33.61 -11.48 12.01
CA SER A 197 32.38 -11.85 12.71
C SER A 197 32.17 -13.35 12.61
N SER A 198 31.47 -13.94 13.56
CA SER A 198 31.13 -15.36 13.57
C SER A 198 29.73 -15.62 12.99
N GLY A 199 29.46 -16.86 12.59
CA GLY A 199 28.16 -17.32 12.08
C GLY A 199 27.06 -17.47 13.13
N TYR A 200 27.16 -16.83 14.31
CA TYR A 200 26.23 -16.98 15.44
C TYR A 200 24.76 -16.72 15.10
N HIS A 201 24.50 -15.93 14.06
CA HIS A 201 23.18 -15.56 13.59
C HIS A 201 22.54 -16.61 12.68
N GLY A 202 23.30 -17.56 12.11
CA GLY A 202 22.77 -18.70 11.36
C GLY A 202 22.78 -18.59 9.82
N TYR A 203 22.97 -17.40 9.26
CA TYR A 203 22.82 -17.11 7.82
C TYR A 203 24.00 -17.47 6.90
N TRP A 204 25.09 -18.05 7.41
CA TRP A 204 26.28 -18.45 6.62
C TRP A 204 26.38 -19.96 6.49
N ILE A 205 25.37 -20.57 5.89
CA ILE A 205 25.19 -22.03 5.92
C ILE A 205 26.26 -22.73 5.06
N THR A 206 26.90 -23.73 5.66
CA THR A 206 27.78 -24.69 4.97
C THR A 206 27.18 -26.09 4.93
N ASP A 207 26.27 -26.46 5.83
CA ASP A 207 25.62 -27.76 5.75
C ASP A 207 24.14 -27.65 6.13
N PHE A 208 23.28 -27.73 5.12
CA PHE A 208 21.83 -27.65 5.24
C PHE A 208 21.19 -28.92 5.83
N THR A 209 21.97 -29.98 6.11
CA THR A 209 21.44 -31.28 6.56
C THR A 209 21.63 -31.55 8.04
N GLN A 210 22.32 -30.64 8.75
CA GLN A 210 22.54 -30.77 10.20
C GLN A 210 22.45 -29.44 10.93
N ILE A 211 22.09 -29.52 12.21
CA ILE A 211 22.15 -28.42 13.17
C ILE A 211 23.61 -28.01 13.41
N ASP A 212 23.83 -26.72 13.64
CA ASP A 212 25.15 -26.19 13.97
C ASP A 212 25.67 -26.82 15.28
N PRO A 213 26.89 -27.38 15.29
CA PRO A 213 27.48 -27.96 16.49
C PRO A 213 27.68 -26.99 17.66
N HIS A 214 27.63 -25.66 17.45
CA HIS A 214 27.59 -24.66 18.53
C HIS A 214 26.23 -24.61 19.23
N LEU A 215 25.15 -25.00 18.54
CA LEU A 215 23.78 -24.97 19.06
C LEU A 215 23.29 -26.34 19.56
N GLY A 216 23.87 -27.44 19.06
CA GLY A 216 23.51 -28.80 19.46
C GLY A 216 23.57 -29.79 18.30
N THR A 217 22.64 -30.74 18.29
CA THR A 217 22.53 -31.81 17.29
C THR A 217 21.10 -31.90 16.73
N ASN A 218 20.92 -32.65 15.63
CA ASN A 218 19.58 -32.95 15.11
C ASN A 218 18.70 -33.70 16.13
N GLU A 219 19.30 -34.47 17.05
CA GLU A 219 18.55 -35.14 18.12
C GLU A 219 18.05 -34.13 19.15
N ASP A 220 18.89 -33.17 19.56
CA ASP A 220 18.48 -32.10 20.49
C ASP A 220 17.36 -31.23 19.89
N MET A 221 17.42 -30.98 18.59
CA MET A 221 16.35 -30.29 17.87
C MET A 221 15.04 -31.08 17.88
N GLN A 222 15.08 -32.39 17.60
CA GLN A 222 13.89 -33.24 17.70
C GLN A 222 13.32 -33.24 19.13
N GLU A 223 14.18 -33.30 20.15
CA GLU A 223 13.74 -33.24 21.55
C GLU A 223 13.09 -31.89 21.89
N LEU A 224 13.62 -30.77 21.37
CA LEU A 224 13.00 -29.45 21.51
C LEU A 224 11.62 -29.39 20.86
N VAL A 225 11.49 -29.87 19.62
CA VAL A 225 10.22 -29.93 18.87
C VAL A 225 9.21 -30.77 19.64
N ASP A 226 9.58 -31.99 20.04
CA ASP A 226 8.70 -32.89 20.80
C ASP A 226 8.25 -32.26 22.13
N ALA A 227 9.14 -31.53 22.81
CA ALA A 227 8.85 -30.85 24.07
C ALA A 227 7.96 -29.61 23.89
N ALA A 228 8.10 -28.87 22.79
CA ALA A 228 7.23 -27.76 22.43
C ALA A 228 5.83 -28.26 22.05
N HIS A 229 5.75 -29.29 21.20
CA HIS A 229 4.49 -29.93 20.82
C HIS A 229 3.73 -30.50 22.03
N ALA A 230 4.43 -31.07 23.01
CA ALA A 230 3.82 -31.55 24.24
C ALA A 230 3.13 -30.43 25.07
N ARG A 231 3.49 -29.17 24.83
CA ARG A 231 2.89 -27.96 25.41
C ARG A 231 1.90 -27.26 24.47
N GLY A 232 1.68 -27.81 23.27
CA GLY A 232 0.84 -27.18 22.25
C GLY A 232 1.50 -26.00 21.55
N MET A 233 2.83 -25.85 21.65
CA MET A 233 3.59 -24.85 20.91
C MET A 233 4.16 -25.44 19.62
N LYS A 234 4.07 -24.70 18.52
CA LYS A 234 4.71 -25.02 17.23
C LYS A 234 6.16 -24.53 17.18
N VAL A 235 6.97 -25.11 16.30
CA VAL A 235 8.37 -24.69 16.05
C VAL A 235 8.58 -24.39 14.57
N TYR A 236 9.08 -23.19 14.29
CA TYR A 236 9.35 -22.66 12.97
C TYR A 236 10.84 -22.44 12.77
N PHE A 237 11.34 -22.81 11.59
CA PHE A 237 12.72 -22.54 11.20
C PHE A 237 12.79 -21.34 10.30
N ASP A 238 13.76 -20.48 10.56
CA ASP A 238 14.28 -19.60 9.53
C ASP A 238 15.07 -20.41 8.49
N ILE A 239 14.79 -20.20 7.22
CA ILE A 239 15.39 -20.90 6.08
C ILE A 239 15.90 -19.93 5.03
N ILE A 240 16.94 -20.35 4.30
CA ILE A 240 17.64 -19.53 3.31
C ILE A 240 17.63 -20.24 1.96
N THR A 241 17.07 -19.61 0.94
CA THR A 241 17.10 -20.11 -0.44
C THR A 241 17.98 -19.27 -1.35
N ASN A 242 18.29 -18.04 -0.95
CA ASN A 242 19.04 -17.05 -1.73
C ASN A 242 20.53 -17.40 -1.83
N HIS A 243 21.18 -17.67 -0.70
CA HIS A 243 22.63 -17.74 -0.62
C HIS A 243 23.15 -18.85 0.28
N THR A 244 24.47 -19.03 0.26
CA THR A 244 25.22 -19.89 1.18
C THR A 244 26.35 -19.09 1.86
N ALA A 245 27.20 -19.73 2.68
CA ALA A 245 28.40 -19.08 3.21
C ALA A 245 29.29 -18.49 2.09
N ASP A 246 29.98 -17.37 2.38
CA ASP A 246 30.94 -16.72 1.48
C ASP A 246 32.24 -17.54 1.38
N VAL A 247 32.30 -18.44 0.40
CA VAL A 247 33.47 -19.28 0.13
C VAL A 247 33.94 -19.22 -1.32
N ILE A 248 33.12 -18.65 -2.21
CA ILE A 248 33.47 -18.33 -3.60
C ILE A 248 34.13 -16.95 -3.63
N THR A 249 35.03 -16.77 -4.60
CA THR A 249 35.70 -15.50 -4.90
C THR A 249 35.95 -15.43 -6.40
N TYR A 250 36.50 -14.32 -6.89
CA TYR A 250 36.67 -14.09 -8.33
C TYR A 250 38.16 -13.94 -8.68
N GLU A 251 38.63 -14.61 -9.74
CA GLU A 251 40.05 -14.53 -10.17
C GLU A 251 40.47 -13.10 -10.53
N GLU A 252 39.51 -12.30 -10.99
CA GLU A 252 39.64 -10.90 -11.36
C GLU A 252 39.94 -9.99 -10.16
N GLY A 253 39.61 -10.43 -8.94
CA GLY A 253 39.87 -9.71 -7.70
C GLY A 253 38.97 -8.48 -7.46
N SER A 254 37.82 -8.43 -8.12
CA SER A 254 36.75 -7.43 -7.95
C SER A 254 35.46 -8.15 -7.53
N THR A 255 34.65 -7.50 -6.70
CA THR A 255 33.29 -7.96 -6.33
C THR A 255 32.23 -6.93 -6.75
N ALA A 256 32.56 -5.89 -7.51
CA ALA A 256 31.56 -4.96 -8.01
C ALA A 256 30.56 -5.65 -8.96
N TYR A 257 29.27 -5.36 -8.81
CA TYR A 257 28.26 -5.86 -9.74
C TYR A 257 28.56 -5.46 -11.19
N ILE A 258 28.43 -6.39 -12.13
CA ILE A 258 28.53 -6.13 -13.57
C ILE A 258 27.14 -6.29 -14.18
N PRO A 259 26.50 -5.27 -14.83
CA PRO A 259 25.16 -5.36 -15.45
C PRO A 259 24.99 -6.33 -16.64
N LYS A 260 23.77 -6.82 -16.95
CA LYS A 260 23.49 -7.86 -17.98
C LYS A 260 23.59 -7.23 -19.36
N SER A 261 23.33 -5.93 -19.42
CA SER A 261 23.56 -5.08 -20.57
C SER A 261 25.04 -4.90 -20.91
N GLU A 262 25.95 -5.04 -19.93
CA GLU A 262 27.40 -4.97 -20.13
C GLU A 262 27.97 -6.34 -20.50
N GLU A 263 27.78 -7.33 -19.62
CA GLU A 263 28.19 -8.72 -19.85
C GLU A 263 27.00 -9.66 -19.63
N PRO A 264 26.32 -10.12 -20.71
CA PRO A 264 25.27 -11.12 -20.60
C PRO A 264 25.84 -12.50 -20.29
N TYR A 265 25.04 -13.38 -19.70
CA TYR A 265 25.40 -14.79 -19.56
C TYR A 265 25.63 -15.44 -20.92
N ARG A 266 26.55 -16.41 -20.96
CA ARG A 266 26.89 -17.17 -22.16
C ARG A 266 26.71 -18.65 -21.93
N ASP A 267 26.26 -19.38 -22.94
CA ASP A 267 26.33 -20.84 -22.92
C ASP A 267 27.80 -21.32 -22.95
N ALA A 268 28.04 -22.60 -22.71
CA ALA A 268 29.37 -23.21 -22.77
C ALA A 268 30.03 -23.13 -24.16
N ALA A 269 29.28 -22.75 -25.21
CA ALA A 269 29.80 -22.46 -26.54
C ALA A 269 30.10 -20.96 -26.77
N GLY A 270 29.91 -20.12 -25.74
CA GLY A 270 30.15 -18.68 -25.74
C GLY A 270 29.03 -17.84 -26.38
N GLN A 271 27.86 -18.41 -26.64
CA GLN A 271 26.71 -17.67 -27.18
C GLN A 271 25.93 -16.99 -26.04
N PRO A 272 25.60 -15.68 -26.16
CA PRO A 272 24.84 -15.00 -25.13
C PRO A 272 23.40 -15.52 -25.07
N PHE A 273 22.85 -15.60 -23.86
CA PHE A 273 21.44 -15.89 -23.62
C PHE A 273 20.90 -15.06 -22.45
N ASP A 274 19.58 -14.96 -22.36
CA ASP A 274 18.88 -14.34 -21.25
C ASP A 274 18.27 -15.44 -20.38
N ASP A 275 18.79 -15.59 -19.18
CA ASP A 275 18.44 -16.63 -18.20
C ASP A 275 16.99 -16.54 -17.71
N ALA A 276 16.43 -15.33 -17.61
CA ALA A 276 15.03 -15.13 -17.20
C ALA A 276 14.04 -15.82 -18.16
N ALA A 277 14.38 -15.91 -19.46
CA ALA A 277 13.58 -16.63 -20.45
C ALA A 277 13.56 -18.16 -20.26
N PHE A 278 14.44 -18.69 -19.39
CA PHE A 278 14.57 -20.11 -19.07
C PHE A 278 14.24 -20.44 -17.61
N ALA A 279 13.85 -19.46 -16.79
CA ALA A 279 13.48 -19.69 -15.40
C ALA A 279 12.41 -20.80 -15.29
N GLY A 280 12.68 -21.82 -14.48
CA GLY A 280 11.79 -22.98 -14.30
C GLY A 280 11.77 -23.99 -15.47
N SER A 281 12.51 -23.77 -16.55
CA SER A 281 12.57 -24.65 -17.72
C SER A 281 13.59 -25.80 -17.57
N GLU A 282 13.29 -26.96 -18.18
CA GLU A 282 14.28 -28.06 -18.33
C GLU A 282 15.32 -27.78 -19.42
N ASP A 283 15.11 -26.75 -20.26
CA ASP A 283 15.94 -26.43 -21.42
C ASP A 283 16.96 -25.29 -21.14
N PHE A 284 17.36 -25.09 -19.87
CA PHE A 284 18.35 -24.10 -19.49
C PHE A 284 19.71 -24.38 -20.19
N PRO A 285 20.37 -23.38 -20.81
CA PRO A 285 21.63 -23.61 -21.54
C PRO A 285 22.76 -24.16 -20.64
N GLU A 286 23.56 -25.10 -21.16
CA GLU A 286 24.74 -25.62 -20.44
C GLU A 286 25.74 -24.49 -20.20
N THR A 287 26.24 -24.36 -18.97
CA THR A 287 27.20 -23.33 -18.55
C THR A 287 28.59 -23.91 -18.24
N ASP A 288 29.63 -23.08 -18.36
CA ASP A 288 31.02 -23.39 -18.01
C ASP A 288 31.59 -22.23 -17.18
N PRO A 289 32.17 -22.45 -15.98
CA PRO A 289 32.66 -21.37 -15.12
C PRO A 289 33.73 -20.47 -15.76
N GLU A 290 34.49 -20.97 -16.74
CA GLU A 290 35.53 -20.19 -17.42
C GLU A 290 34.97 -19.32 -18.58
N ILE A 291 33.69 -19.48 -18.95
CA ILE A 291 33.10 -18.90 -20.18
C ILE A 291 31.79 -18.15 -19.91
N SER A 292 30.94 -18.70 -19.04
CA SER A 292 29.52 -18.38 -18.97
C SER A 292 29.18 -17.14 -18.16
N PHE A 293 30.06 -16.74 -17.25
CA PHE A 293 29.78 -15.72 -16.23
C PHE A 293 30.65 -14.47 -16.43
N PRO A 294 30.21 -13.29 -15.92
CA PRO A 294 31.03 -12.08 -15.95
C PRO A 294 32.33 -12.18 -15.15
N TYR A 295 32.31 -12.94 -14.04
CA TYR A 295 33.50 -13.27 -13.27
C TYR A 295 33.86 -14.76 -13.36
N THR A 296 35.15 -15.06 -13.31
CA THR A 296 35.65 -16.44 -13.23
C THR A 296 35.63 -16.87 -11.76
N PRO A 297 34.72 -17.76 -11.33
CA PRO A 297 34.62 -18.14 -9.94
C PRO A 297 35.79 -19.04 -9.52
N ALA A 298 36.30 -18.79 -8.32
CA ALA A 298 37.35 -19.52 -7.65
C ALA A 298 36.97 -19.73 -6.17
N PHE A 299 37.73 -20.56 -5.46
CA PHE A 299 37.54 -20.79 -4.03
C PHE A 299 38.61 -20.09 -3.21
N ARG A 300 38.24 -19.56 -2.04
CA ARG A 300 39.15 -18.85 -1.12
C ARG A 300 40.25 -19.78 -0.58
N SER A 301 39.94 -21.06 -0.40
CA SER A 301 40.89 -22.12 -0.03
C SER A 301 40.59 -23.44 -0.77
N PRO A 302 41.55 -24.40 -0.82
CA PRO A 302 41.27 -25.73 -1.37
C PRO A 302 40.18 -26.51 -0.63
N GLU A 303 40.00 -26.25 0.66
CA GLU A 303 38.99 -26.90 1.50
C GLU A 303 37.57 -26.43 1.14
N ASP A 304 37.41 -25.15 0.80
CA ASP A 304 36.12 -24.52 0.46
C ASP A 304 35.44 -25.16 -0.76
N ALA A 305 36.21 -25.76 -1.67
CA ALA A 305 35.69 -26.45 -2.86
C ALA A 305 34.83 -27.70 -2.55
N SER A 306 34.69 -28.08 -1.29
CA SER A 306 33.92 -29.25 -0.85
C SER A 306 33.23 -29.07 0.50
N VAL A 307 33.15 -27.83 1.00
CA VAL A 307 32.65 -27.53 2.35
C VAL A 307 31.12 -27.57 2.42
N LYS A 308 30.42 -27.30 1.31
CA LYS A 308 28.97 -27.18 1.28
C LYS A 308 28.27 -28.54 1.22
N VAL A 309 27.17 -28.71 1.93
CA VAL A 309 26.36 -29.93 1.94
C VAL A 309 24.88 -29.56 1.79
N PRO A 310 24.14 -30.14 0.83
CA PRO A 310 24.51 -31.27 -0.03
C PRO A 310 25.59 -30.99 -1.10
N GLU A 311 26.17 -32.05 -1.68
CA GLU A 311 27.35 -31.97 -2.57
C GLU A 311 27.15 -31.02 -3.77
N TRP A 312 25.93 -30.92 -4.30
CA TRP A 312 25.61 -30.09 -5.45
C TRP A 312 25.89 -28.59 -5.23
N LEU A 313 25.81 -28.10 -4.00
CA LEU A 313 26.10 -26.71 -3.65
C LEU A 313 27.58 -26.33 -3.85
N ASN A 314 28.48 -27.29 -4.06
CA ASN A 314 29.89 -26.98 -4.34
C ASN A 314 30.18 -26.71 -5.83
N ASP A 315 29.18 -26.82 -6.71
CA ASP A 315 29.35 -26.49 -8.13
C ASP A 315 29.21 -24.97 -8.34
N PRO A 316 30.29 -24.25 -8.69
CA PRO A 316 30.23 -22.81 -8.91
C PRO A 316 29.31 -22.42 -10.08
N ASN A 317 28.92 -23.34 -10.98
CA ASN A 317 27.94 -23.06 -12.04
C ASN A 317 26.52 -22.78 -11.55
N LEU A 318 26.25 -23.05 -10.27
CA LEU A 318 24.94 -22.87 -9.64
C LEU A 318 24.84 -21.56 -8.86
N TYR A 319 25.76 -20.63 -9.13
CA TYR A 319 25.81 -19.30 -8.54
C TYR A 319 25.81 -18.23 -9.65
N HIS A 320 25.30 -17.04 -9.38
CA HIS A 320 25.19 -15.99 -10.40
C HIS A 320 26.56 -15.43 -10.84
N ASN A 321 27.57 -15.49 -9.96
CA ASN A 321 28.98 -15.14 -10.21
C ASN A 321 29.16 -13.76 -10.86
N ARG A 322 28.57 -12.73 -10.24
CA ARG A 322 28.38 -11.43 -10.89
C ARG A 322 28.70 -10.23 -10.02
N GLY A 323 29.10 -10.48 -8.77
CA GLY A 323 29.47 -9.46 -7.80
C GLY A 323 28.31 -9.04 -6.90
N ASP A 324 28.65 -8.22 -5.92
CA ASP A 324 27.82 -7.74 -4.81
C ASP A 324 26.65 -6.89 -5.30
N SER A 325 25.45 -7.16 -4.78
CA SER A 325 24.25 -6.38 -5.11
C SER A 325 24.45 -4.87 -4.92
N THR A 326 23.91 -4.07 -5.84
CA THR A 326 23.81 -2.61 -5.69
C THR A 326 22.47 -2.19 -5.07
N TRP A 327 21.69 -3.14 -4.56
CA TRP A 327 20.39 -2.94 -3.88
C TRP A 327 19.30 -2.29 -4.74
N SER A 328 19.50 -2.26 -6.06
CA SER A 328 18.63 -1.58 -7.02
C SER A 328 18.62 -2.31 -8.37
N GLY A 329 17.53 -2.17 -9.12
CA GLY A 329 17.32 -2.84 -10.40
C GLY A 329 17.57 -4.36 -10.35
N GLU A 330 18.11 -4.91 -11.45
CA GLU A 330 18.37 -6.35 -11.56
C GLU A 330 19.35 -6.88 -10.50
N SER A 331 20.26 -6.05 -9.97
CA SER A 331 21.22 -6.51 -8.96
C SER A 331 20.57 -7.01 -7.66
N VAL A 332 19.30 -6.65 -7.41
CA VAL A 332 18.56 -7.10 -6.23
C VAL A 332 18.41 -8.63 -6.23
N THR A 333 18.24 -9.25 -7.40
CA THR A 333 17.99 -10.70 -7.56
C THR A 333 19.15 -11.49 -8.16
N TYR A 334 20.20 -10.80 -8.63
CA TYR A 334 21.33 -11.39 -9.36
C TYR A 334 22.69 -11.13 -8.72
N GLY A 335 22.73 -10.32 -7.67
CA GLY A 335 23.96 -9.86 -7.04
C GLY A 335 24.14 -10.44 -5.64
N ASP A 336 25.39 -10.66 -5.25
CA ASP A 336 25.75 -11.27 -3.97
C ASP A 336 25.21 -10.44 -2.80
N PHE A 337 24.32 -11.04 -1.99
CA PHE A 337 23.72 -10.40 -0.82
C PHE A 337 24.77 -10.21 0.26
N VAL A 338 25.26 -8.97 0.45
CA VAL A 338 26.40 -8.62 1.32
C VAL A 338 27.65 -9.50 1.11
N GLY A 339 27.87 -9.94 -0.13
CA GLY A 339 29.01 -10.78 -0.54
C GLY A 339 28.86 -12.26 -0.22
N LEU A 340 27.65 -12.72 0.13
CA LEU A 340 27.34 -14.14 0.28
C LEU A 340 27.13 -14.79 -1.09
N ASP A 341 27.59 -16.04 -1.23
CA ASP A 341 27.55 -16.78 -2.49
C ASP A 341 26.08 -16.97 -2.95
N ASP A 342 25.66 -16.21 -3.96
CA ASP A 342 24.27 -16.09 -4.44
C ASP A 342 23.88 -17.18 -5.43
N LEU A 343 22.85 -17.96 -5.10
CA LEU A 343 22.43 -19.12 -5.87
C LEU A 343 21.65 -18.72 -7.11
N PHE A 344 21.99 -19.37 -8.23
CA PHE A 344 21.39 -19.11 -9.53
C PHE A 344 19.97 -19.70 -9.61
N THR A 345 19.00 -19.04 -9.00
CA THR A 345 17.64 -19.53 -8.70
C THR A 345 16.74 -19.72 -9.93
N GLU A 346 17.10 -19.15 -11.08
CA GLU A 346 16.48 -19.44 -12.38
C GLU A 346 16.70 -20.90 -12.82
N ARG A 347 17.72 -21.57 -12.28
CA ARG A 347 18.07 -22.95 -12.65
C ARG A 347 17.19 -23.98 -11.96
N ARG A 348 16.67 -24.92 -12.75
CA ARG A 348 15.86 -26.04 -12.25
C ARG A 348 16.59 -26.88 -11.19
N GLU A 349 17.89 -27.07 -11.31
CA GLU A 349 18.69 -27.82 -10.34
C GLU A 349 18.71 -27.17 -8.95
N VAL A 350 18.74 -25.84 -8.90
CA VAL A 350 18.72 -25.07 -7.65
C VAL A 350 17.32 -25.14 -7.02
N VAL A 351 16.26 -24.94 -7.82
CA VAL A 351 14.86 -25.09 -7.36
C VAL A 351 14.62 -26.48 -6.78
N ASP A 352 14.95 -27.54 -7.53
CA ASP A 352 14.74 -28.92 -7.09
C ASP A 352 15.59 -29.27 -5.86
N GLY A 353 16.85 -28.83 -5.83
CA GLY A 353 17.74 -29.03 -4.69
C GLY A 353 17.23 -28.37 -3.41
N MET A 354 16.72 -27.14 -3.49
CA MET A 354 16.14 -26.43 -2.35
C MET A 354 14.83 -27.04 -1.88
N VAL A 355 13.95 -27.44 -2.81
CA VAL A 355 12.73 -28.18 -2.46
C VAL A 355 13.06 -29.47 -1.70
N ASP A 356 14.05 -30.24 -2.17
CA ASP A 356 14.46 -31.49 -1.51
C ASP A 356 15.02 -31.25 -0.09
N ILE A 357 15.86 -30.22 0.09
CA ILE A 357 16.42 -29.84 1.39
C ILE A 357 15.29 -29.53 2.37
N TYR A 358 14.39 -28.63 2.02
CA TYR A 358 13.40 -28.12 2.96
C TYR A 358 12.20 -29.05 3.16
N SER A 359 11.86 -29.86 2.16
CA SER A 359 10.90 -30.96 2.34
C SER A 359 11.40 -31.97 3.37
N THR A 360 12.72 -32.25 3.39
CA THR A 360 13.31 -33.18 4.38
C THR A 360 13.15 -32.66 5.82
N TRP A 361 13.34 -31.36 6.05
CA TRP A 361 13.15 -30.77 7.37
C TRP A 361 11.68 -30.66 7.78
N ALA A 362 10.78 -30.36 6.83
CA ALA A 362 9.34 -30.39 7.09
C ALA A 362 8.88 -31.79 7.53
N GLU A 363 9.42 -32.85 6.93
CA GLU A 363 9.15 -34.24 7.31
C GLU A 363 9.67 -34.62 8.72
N MET A 364 10.59 -33.85 9.31
CA MET A 364 11.12 -34.07 10.67
C MET A 364 10.20 -33.54 11.77
N GLY A 365 9.06 -32.94 11.43
CA GLY A 365 8.08 -32.45 12.41
C GLY A 365 8.22 -30.97 12.75
N ILE A 366 8.98 -30.20 11.95
CA ILE A 366 8.91 -28.74 11.96
C ILE A 366 7.52 -28.30 11.49
N ASP A 367 6.98 -27.23 12.09
CA ASP A 367 5.61 -26.77 11.83
C ASP A 367 5.52 -25.69 10.75
N GLY A 368 6.65 -25.12 10.36
CA GLY A 368 6.68 -24.11 9.33
C GLY A 368 8.03 -23.47 9.11
N PHE A 369 8.08 -22.59 8.11
CA PHE A 369 9.29 -21.86 7.75
C PHE A 369 9.07 -20.36 7.69
N ARG A 370 9.98 -19.60 8.28
CA ARG A 370 10.23 -18.21 7.89
C ARG A 370 11.30 -18.23 6.81
N ILE A 371 11.06 -17.57 5.68
CA ILE A 371 11.96 -17.59 4.53
C ILE A 371 12.72 -16.27 4.47
N ASP A 372 14.03 -16.35 4.52
CA ASP A 372 14.95 -15.23 4.43
C ASP A 372 14.98 -14.61 3.03
N THR A 373 15.22 -13.30 2.97
CA THR A 373 15.64 -12.59 1.75
C THR A 373 14.74 -12.80 0.51
N VAL A 374 13.42 -12.91 0.69
CA VAL A 374 12.49 -13.29 -0.40
C VAL A 374 12.57 -12.37 -1.62
N LYS A 375 12.76 -11.06 -1.40
CA LYS A 375 12.87 -10.07 -2.47
C LYS A 375 14.13 -10.19 -3.33
N HIS A 376 15.11 -10.98 -2.89
CA HIS A 376 16.38 -11.20 -3.57
C HIS A 376 16.37 -12.45 -4.45
N VAL A 377 15.22 -13.12 -4.57
CA VAL A 377 15.04 -14.31 -5.41
C VAL A 377 13.95 -14.02 -6.43
N ASN A 378 14.12 -14.51 -7.66
CA ASN A 378 13.17 -14.30 -8.75
C ASN A 378 11.77 -14.90 -8.44
N LEU A 379 10.71 -14.28 -8.95
CA LEU A 379 9.33 -14.65 -8.58
C LEU A 379 8.96 -16.08 -9.01
N GLU A 380 9.49 -16.56 -10.15
CA GLU A 380 9.24 -17.90 -10.68
C GLU A 380 9.80 -19.00 -9.77
N PHE A 381 10.84 -18.73 -8.98
CA PHE A 381 11.30 -19.66 -7.95
C PHE A 381 10.19 -19.92 -6.92
N TRP A 382 9.52 -18.87 -6.44
CA TRP A 382 8.48 -18.97 -5.42
C TRP A 382 7.24 -19.72 -5.92
N GLN A 383 6.88 -19.51 -7.19
CA GLN A 383 5.78 -20.20 -7.87
C GLN A 383 5.93 -21.73 -7.88
N GLU A 384 7.16 -22.24 -7.82
CA GLU A 384 7.45 -23.69 -7.77
C GLU A 384 7.81 -24.15 -6.35
N PHE A 385 8.69 -23.43 -5.66
CA PHE A 385 9.25 -23.82 -4.36
C PHE A 385 8.15 -23.95 -3.29
N SER A 386 7.33 -22.91 -3.12
CA SER A 386 6.36 -22.82 -2.04
C SER A 386 5.28 -23.92 -2.14
N PRO A 387 4.58 -24.08 -3.29
CA PRO A 387 3.57 -25.13 -3.41
C PRO A 387 4.15 -26.54 -3.22
N ARG A 388 5.36 -26.81 -3.71
CA ARG A 388 5.97 -28.15 -3.63
C ARG A 388 6.39 -28.52 -2.20
N VAL A 389 6.97 -27.57 -1.45
CA VAL A 389 7.32 -27.79 -0.04
C VAL A 389 6.05 -27.95 0.80
N LEU A 390 5.01 -27.13 0.55
CA LEU A 390 3.72 -27.28 1.23
C LEU A 390 3.06 -28.63 0.97
N ASP A 391 3.06 -29.09 -0.28
CA ASP A 391 2.52 -30.39 -0.65
C ASP A 391 3.26 -31.54 0.05
N ALA A 392 4.59 -31.45 0.16
CA ALA A 392 5.39 -32.42 0.90
C ALA A 392 5.09 -32.39 2.40
N ALA A 393 5.08 -31.20 3.01
CA ALA A 393 4.85 -31.00 4.44
C ALA A 393 3.44 -31.42 4.88
N ARG A 394 2.42 -31.09 4.09
CA ARG A 394 1.00 -31.38 4.38
C ARG A 394 0.66 -32.86 4.38
N ALA A 395 1.55 -33.72 3.87
CA ALA A 395 1.42 -35.17 4.04
C ALA A 395 1.53 -35.59 5.52
N GLY A 396 2.24 -34.82 6.35
CA GLY A 396 2.44 -35.06 7.79
C GLY A 396 1.82 -34.00 8.70
N ASN A 397 1.72 -32.75 8.24
CA ASN A 397 1.22 -31.61 9.00
C ASN A 397 0.32 -30.72 8.12
N GLU A 398 -1.01 -30.88 8.22
CA GLU A 398 -1.97 -30.09 7.42
C GLU A 398 -1.89 -28.57 7.73
N ASP A 399 -1.37 -28.21 8.90
CA ASP A 399 -1.24 -26.82 9.37
C ASP A 399 0.16 -26.22 9.09
N PHE A 400 0.98 -26.86 8.25
CA PHE A 400 2.30 -26.34 7.89
C PHE A 400 2.18 -24.96 7.25
N PHE A 401 2.96 -24.00 7.75
CA PHE A 401 2.85 -22.60 7.38
C PHE A 401 4.20 -22.00 7.00
N MET A 402 4.26 -21.32 5.85
CA MET A 402 5.45 -20.59 5.42
C MET A 402 5.18 -19.11 5.21
N PHE A 403 6.10 -18.26 5.67
CA PHE A 403 6.04 -16.83 5.43
C PHE A 403 7.40 -16.24 5.09
N GLY A 404 7.43 -15.28 4.18
CA GLY A 404 8.65 -14.65 3.68
C GLY A 404 9.04 -13.34 4.38
N GLU A 405 10.32 -12.99 4.33
CA GLU A 405 10.78 -11.64 4.60
C GLU A 405 10.96 -10.84 3.31
N VAL A 406 10.15 -9.79 3.18
CA VAL A 406 10.29 -8.75 2.15
C VAL A 406 10.36 -7.40 2.86
N TYR A 407 11.56 -6.82 2.98
CA TYR A 407 11.73 -5.51 3.59
C TYR A 407 11.19 -4.43 2.65
N ASP A 408 9.91 -4.10 2.82
CA ASP A 408 9.15 -3.02 2.18
C ASP A 408 7.86 -2.75 2.99
N ALA A 409 7.28 -1.55 2.94
CA ALA A 409 6.09 -1.20 3.73
C ALA A 409 4.79 -1.13 2.92
N SER A 410 4.83 -1.32 1.60
CA SER A 410 3.69 -1.20 0.69
C SER A 410 2.90 -2.51 0.58
N PRO A 411 1.63 -2.56 1.02
CA PRO A 411 0.77 -3.74 0.84
C PRO A 411 0.63 -4.19 -0.61
N GLU A 412 0.63 -3.24 -1.56
CA GLU A 412 0.54 -3.54 -2.99
C GLU A 412 1.76 -4.35 -3.47
N TYR A 413 2.97 -3.90 -3.13
CA TYR A 413 4.20 -4.60 -3.51
C TYR A 413 4.35 -5.92 -2.74
N LEU A 414 4.18 -5.90 -1.41
CA LEU A 414 4.29 -7.07 -0.55
C LEU A 414 3.33 -8.21 -0.96
N SER A 415 2.10 -7.86 -1.33
CA SER A 415 1.10 -8.86 -1.73
C SER A 415 1.41 -9.56 -3.05
N SER A 416 2.32 -9.04 -3.89
CA SER A 416 2.73 -9.72 -5.13
C SER A 416 3.39 -11.07 -4.85
N PHE A 417 4.08 -11.21 -3.72
CA PHE A 417 4.73 -12.45 -3.30
C PHE A 417 3.71 -13.49 -2.79
N THR A 418 2.61 -13.04 -2.18
CA THR A 418 1.55 -13.93 -1.69
C THR A 418 0.54 -14.31 -2.76
N THR A 419 0.35 -13.45 -3.77
CA THR A 419 -0.55 -13.72 -4.90
C THR A 419 0.25 -14.37 -6.02
N ALA A 420 0.87 -13.58 -6.90
CA ALA A 420 1.64 -14.08 -8.06
C ALA A 420 2.81 -15.01 -7.67
N GLY A 421 3.41 -14.81 -6.49
CA GLY A 421 4.49 -15.66 -5.95
C GLY A 421 4.04 -16.93 -5.21
N ASN A 422 2.74 -17.11 -4.94
CA ASN A 422 2.17 -18.27 -4.21
C ASN A 422 2.80 -18.56 -2.83
N LEU A 423 3.32 -17.54 -2.12
CA LEU A 423 3.64 -17.66 -0.70
C LEU A 423 2.37 -17.54 0.15
N GLN A 424 2.26 -18.28 1.27
CA GLN A 424 1.08 -18.17 2.13
C GLN A 424 1.01 -16.82 2.87
N ALA A 425 2.16 -16.18 3.13
CA ALA A 425 2.26 -14.89 3.80
C ALA A 425 3.66 -14.26 3.62
N VAL A 426 3.76 -12.98 3.96
CA VAL A 426 5.02 -12.28 4.24
C VAL A 426 4.93 -11.59 5.61
N ILE A 427 6.05 -11.30 6.23
CA ILE A 427 6.08 -10.55 7.49
C ILE A 427 5.66 -9.09 7.26
N ASP A 428 4.82 -8.54 8.14
CA ASP A 428 4.10 -7.28 7.91
C ASP A 428 4.92 -6.04 8.32
N PHE A 429 5.87 -5.65 7.46
CA PHE A 429 6.65 -4.41 7.63
C PHE A 429 5.79 -3.14 7.50
N GLY A 430 4.66 -3.21 6.78
CA GLY A 430 3.67 -2.14 6.74
C GLY A 430 3.08 -1.89 8.13
N PHE A 431 2.64 -2.95 8.82
CA PHE A 431 2.18 -2.88 10.21
C PHE A 431 3.29 -2.35 11.12
N GLN A 432 4.52 -2.86 10.99
CA GLN A 432 5.66 -2.43 11.80
C GLN A 432 5.82 -0.90 11.72
N ALA A 433 5.90 -0.34 10.51
CA ALA A 433 6.06 1.09 10.30
C ALA A 433 4.92 1.90 10.92
N ARG A 434 3.67 1.48 10.69
CA ARG A 434 2.47 2.18 11.19
C ARG A 434 2.31 2.06 12.70
N SER A 435 2.73 0.94 13.30
CA SER A 435 2.67 0.73 14.75
C SER A 435 3.61 1.68 15.49
N ILE A 436 4.82 1.89 14.98
CA ILE A 436 5.80 2.81 15.55
C ILE A 436 5.36 4.27 15.32
N GLU A 437 4.84 4.60 14.13
CA GLU A 437 4.26 5.92 13.86
C GLU A 437 3.10 6.23 14.83
N PHE A 438 2.18 5.28 15.01
CA PHE A 438 1.07 5.39 15.95
C PHE A 438 1.58 5.62 17.38
N ALA A 439 2.54 4.81 17.85
CA ALA A 439 3.11 4.94 19.19
C ALA A 439 3.89 6.23 19.41
N ARG A 440 4.39 6.88 18.34
CA ARG A 440 5.00 8.22 18.37
C ARG A 440 3.97 9.35 18.49
N GLY A 441 2.67 9.06 18.34
CA GLY A 441 1.59 10.05 18.31
C GLY A 441 1.27 10.54 16.90
N GLY A 442 1.45 9.70 15.87
CA GLY A 442 1.04 10.00 14.51
C GLY A 442 -0.48 10.08 14.32
N SER A 443 -0.91 10.50 13.12
CA SER A 443 -2.32 10.43 12.73
C SER A 443 -2.81 8.99 12.78
N THR A 444 -4.08 8.79 13.13
CA THR A 444 -4.69 7.46 13.09
C THR A 444 -5.40 7.18 11.76
N THR A 445 -5.54 8.20 10.90
CA THR A 445 -5.99 8.02 9.50
C THR A 445 -5.00 7.15 8.72
N SER A 446 -3.70 7.20 9.05
CA SER A 446 -2.69 6.34 8.42
C SER A 446 -2.89 4.85 8.72
N LEU A 447 -3.45 4.50 9.89
CA LEU A 447 -3.88 3.14 10.22
C LEU A 447 -5.12 2.73 9.42
N ARG A 448 -6.11 3.62 9.30
CA ARG A 448 -7.30 3.38 8.47
C ARG A 448 -6.92 3.06 7.03
N GLU A 449 -6.04 3.87 6.43
CA GLU A 449 -5.57 3.67 5.05
C GLU A 449 -4.77 2.39 4.90
N PHE A 450 -3.87 2.11 5.84
CA PHE A 450 -3.10 0.87 5.87
C PHE A 450 -4.00 -0.37 5.91
N TYR A 451 -4.95 -0.43 6.85
CA TYR A 451 -5.86 -1.57 6.96
C TYR A 451 -6.88 -1.65 5.81
N ALA A 452 -7.22 -0.53 5.17
CA ALA A 452 -8.02 -0.54 3.95
C ALA A 452 -7.25 -1.10 2.74
N ALA A 453 -5.91 -1.15 2.79
CA ALA A 453 -5.07 -1.76 1.76
C ALA A 453 -4.86 -3.28 1.97
N ASP A 454 -5.41 -3.87 3.03
CA ASP A 454 -5.35 -5.32 3.28
C ASP A 454 -5.98 -6.12 2.11
N ASP A 455 -6.89 -5.52 1.36
CA ASP A 455 -7.56 -6.12 0.20
C ASP A 455 -6.61 -6.53 -0.93
N HIS A 456 -5.40 -5.95 -0.97
CA HIS A 456 -4.35 -6.40 -1.89
C HIS A 456 -3.91 -7.84 -1.62
N TYR A 457 -4.05 -8.32 -0.38
CA TYR A 457 -3.76 -9.70 0.00
C TYR A 457 -4.98 -10.62 -0.15
N THR A 458 -6.15 -10.10 -0.52
CA THR A 458 -7.37 -10.93 -0.61
C THR A 458 -7.37 -11.74 -1.90
N ASP A 459 -7.07 -13.03 -1.79
CA ASP A 459 -7.18 -14.02 -2.85
C ASP A 459 -7.96 -15.26 -2.34
N THR A 460 -7.98 -16.33 -3.13
CA THR A 460 -8.58 -17.61 -2.79
C THR A 460 -7.77 -18.43 -1.78
N ASP A 461 -6.47 -18.14 -1.64
CA ASP A 461 -5.53 -18.87 -0.78
C ASP A 461 -4.55 -17.97 0.01
N SER A 462 -4.65 -16.64 -0.13
CA SER A 462 -3.94 -15.65 0.68
C SER A 462 -4.89 -14.61 1.29
N ASN A 463 -4.49 -14.07 2.45
CA ASN A 463 -5.24 -13.05 3.17
C ASN A 463 -4.36 -12.32 4.21
N ALA A 464 -4.60 -11.02 4.45
CA ALA A 464 -3.82 -10.21 5.38
C ALA A 464 -3.79 -10.74 6.84
N TYR A 465 -4.75 -11.57 7.22
CA TYR A 465 -4.82 -12.17 8.56
C TYR A 465 -3.77 -13.26 8.78
N GLN A 466 -3.16 -13.77 7.71
CA GLN A 466 -2.04 -14.72 7.80
C GLN A 466 -0.71 -14.01 8.07
N LEU A 467 -0.62 -12.70 7.89
CA LEU A 467 0.65 -11.97 8.01
C LEU A 467 1.14 -11.94 9.47
N PRO A 468 2.39 -12.33 9.74
CA PRO A 468 3.01 -12.11 11.04
C PRO A 468 3.31 -10.63 11.25
N THR A 469 2.70 -10.06 12.30
CA THR A 469 2.85 -8.66 12.69
C THR A 469 3.91 -8.52 13.77
N PHE A 470 4.76 -7.50 13.69
CA PHE A 470 5.85 -7.28 14.63
C PHE A 470 6.10 -5.78 14.82
N THR A 471 6.77 -5.39 15.91
CA THR A 471 7.08 -3.98 16.21
C THR A 471 8.57 -3.64 16.07
N GLY A 472 9.44 -4.65 16.18
CA GLY A 472 10.88 -4.57 15.95
C GLY A 472 11.47 -5.98 15.81
N ASN A 473 12.71 -6.07 15.31
CA ASN A 473 13.35 -7.36 15.05
C ASN A 473 14.89 -7.29 15.14
N HIS A 474 15.54 -8.38 14.72
CA HIS A 474 16.98 -8.54 14.75
C HIS A 474 17.80 -7.69 13.77
N ASP A 475 17.18 -7.02 12.80
CA ASP A 475 17.86 -6.24 11.75
C ASP A 475 17.63 -4.75 11.88
N MET A 476 16.37 -4.32 12.02
CA MET A 476 16.05 -2.88 12.15
C MET A 476 16.21 -2.34 13.58
N GLY A 477 16.24 -3.23 14.58
CA GLY A 477 16.25 -2.88 15.98
C GLY A 477 14.89 -3.04 16.66
N ARG A 478 14.90 -2.85 17.98
CA ARG A 478 13.73 -3.04 18.85
C ARG A 478 12.80 -1.84 18.78
N ALA A 479 11.50 -2.06 18.96
CA ALA A 479 10.49 -1.00 19.03
C ALA A 479 10.83 0.04 20.11
N SER A 480 11.29 -0.44 21.26
CA SER A 480 11.78 0.37 22.38
C SER A 480 12.96 1.27 22.00
N TRP A 481 13.91 0.81 21.18
CA TRP A 481 14.98 1.66 20.65
C TRP A 481 14.46 2.70 19.67
N LEU A 482 13.57 2.33 18.73
CA LEU A 482 12.99 3.27 17.76
C LEU A 482 12.24 4.42 18.44
N LEU A 483 11.57 4.14 19.56
CA LEU A 483 10.89 5.14 20.39
C LEU A 483 11.86 5.92 21.28
N PHE A 484 12.88 5.26 21.83
CA PHE A 484 13.94 5.92 22.58
C PHE A 484 14.73 6.91 21.69
N ASP A 485 15.07 6.53 20.47
CA ASP A 485 15.76 7.41 19.52
C ASP A 485 14.91 8.63 19.15
N ALA A 486 13.59 8.44 19.03
CA ALA A 486 12.61 9.52 18.82
C ALA A 486 12.44 10.48 20.02
N GLY A 487 13.08 10.22 21.17
CA GLY A 487 13.11 11.14 22.30
C GLY A 487 12.27 10.74 23.52
N PHE A 488 11.55 9.61 23.47
CA PHE A 488 10.76 9.12 24.60
C PHE A 488 11.60 8.42 25.66
N ARG A 489 11.29 8.61 26.94
CA ARG A 489 12.10 8.09 28.07
C ARG A 489 11.19 7.59 29.20
N ASP A 490 11.79 6.82 30.11
CA ASP A 490 11.18 6.41 31.38
C ASP A 490 9.77 5.80 31.22
N ALA A 491 8.80 6.23 32.04
CA ALA A 491 7.43 5.71 32.04
C ALA A 491 6.68 6.00 30.73
N GLU A 492 7.00 7.10 30.04
CA GLU A 492 6.38 7.41 28.75
C GLU A 492 6.84 6.44 27.67
N LEU A 493 8.15 6.11 27.64
CA LEU A 493 8.66 5.08 26.73
C LEU A 493 7.98 3.73 26.98
N GLN A 494 7.83 3.34 28.25
CA GLN A 494 7.12 2.12 28.61
C GLN A 494 5.69 2.13 28.06
N GLN A 495 4.91 3.19 28.31
CA GLN A 495 3.52 3.30 27.84
C GLN A 495 3.40 3.24 26.31
N ARG A 496 4.34 3.81 25.57
CA ARG A 496 4.32 3.78 24.10
C ARG A 496 4.70 2.40 23.55
N VAL A 497 5.60 1.67 24.21
CA VAL A 497 5.88 0.26 23.90
C VAL A 497 4.67 -0.61 24.23
N GLU A 498 4.06 -0.40 25.39
CA GLU A 498 2.81 -1.06 25.80
C GLU A 498 1.69 -0.84 24.77
N LEU A 499 1.54 0.39 24.28
CA LEU A 499 0.57 0.76 23.26
C LEU A 499 0.85 0.08 21.91
N SER A 500 2.12 -0.10 21.54
CA SER A 500 2.51 -0.83 20.33
C SER A 500 2.17 -2.32 20.43
N ASN A 501 2.40 -2.92 21.61
CA ASN A 501 2.01 -4.31 21.89
C ASN A 501 0.49 -4.47 21.83
N GLU A 502 -0.28 -3.56 22.44
CA GLU A 502 -1.74 -3.58 22.39
C GLU A 502 -2.27 -3.54 20.96
N LEU A 503 -1.71 -2.67 20.11
CA LEU A 503 -2.09 -2.62 18.70
C LEU A 503 -1.81 -3.96 18.02
N MET A 504 -0.61 -4.51 18.17
CA MET A 504 -0.20 -5.79 17.56
C MET A 504 -1.07 -6.97 17.99
N PHE A 505 -1.44 -7.06 19.26
CA PHE A 505 -2.23 -8.18 19.79
C PHE A 505 -3.74 -8.03 19.55
N LEU A 506 -4.25 -6.84 19.26
CA LEU A 506 -5.70 -6.62 19.17
C LEU A 506 -6.20 -6.40 17.74
N THR A 507 -5.31 -6.11 16.79
CA THR A 507 -5.64 -6.04 15.35
C THR A 507 -5.48 -7.40 14.67
N ARG A 508 -5.75 -7.45 13.36
CA ARG A 508 -5.59 -8.66 12.53
C ARG A 508 -4.12 -9.07 12.36
N GLY A 509 -3.89 -10.36 12.16
CA GLY A 509 -2.56 -10.93 11.96
C GLY A 509 -2.05 -11.71 13.17
N GLN A 510 -0.80 -12.14 13.07
CA GLN A 510 -0.14 -13.04 14.01
C GLN A 510 0.96 -12.31 14.78
N PRO A 511 0.78 -12.00 16.08
CA PRO A 511 1.77 -11.26 16.86
C PRO A 511 3.11 -11.97 16.94
N VAL A 512 4.21 -11.26 16.69
CA VAL A 512 5.59 -11.74 16.86
C VAL A 512 6.26 -10.90 17.95
N VAL A 513 6.58 -11.54 19.07
CA VAL A 513 7.37 -10.95 20.15
C VAL A 513 8.83 -11.32 19.93
N TYR A 514 9.69 -10.32 19.76
CA TYR A 514 11.13 -10.53 19.64
C TYR A 514 11.76 -10.68 21.03
N TYR A 515 12.57 -11.73 21.23
CA TYR A 515 13.07 -12.10 22.54
C TYR A 515 13.73 -10.91 23.27
N GLY A 516 13.36 -10.73 24.55
CA GLY A 516 13.89 -9.67 25.41
C GLY A 516 13.11 -8.35 25.36
N ASP A 517 12.20 -8.16 24.41
CA ASP A 517 11.27 -7.02 24.42
C ASP A 517 10.38 -7.06 25.67
N GLU A 518 9.93 -8.25 26.08
CA GLU A 518 9.17 -8.49 27.29
C GLU A 518 9.96 -8.22 28.59
N GLN A 519 11.29 -8.16 28.48
CA GLN A 519 12.22 -7.83 29.57
C GLN A 519 12.72 -6.37 29.52
N GLY A 520 12.19 -5.57 28.59
CA GLY A 520 12.51 -4.14 28.49
C GLY A 520 13.86 -3.84 27.86
N PHE A 521 14.41 -4.73 27.02
CA PHE A 521 15.58 -4.38 26.22
C PHE A 521 15.26 -3.18 25.32
N ILE A 522 16.13 -2.18 25.36
CA ILE A 522 16.10 -1.04 24.44
C ILE A 522 17.05 -1.35 23.29
N GLY A 523 18.31 -1.62 23.59
CA GLY A 523 19.36 -1.72 22.57
C GLY A 523 19.84 -0.35 22.10
N SER A 524 20.64 -0.33 21.03
CA SER A 524 21.24 0.92 20.52
C SER A 524 21.28 1.02 19.00
N GLY A 525 20.52 0.19 18.29
CA GLY A 525 20.46 0.15 16.82
C GLY A 525 19.92 -1.18 16.30
N GLY A 526 20.11 -1.41 15.00
CA GLY A 526 19.83 -2.67 14.33
C GLY A 526 20.97 -3.70 14.38
N ASP A 527 20.78 -4.85 13.72
CA ASP A 527 21.75 -5.96 13.61
C ASP A 527 22.35 -6.35 14.98
N GLN A 528 23.68 -6.35 15.14
CA GLN A 528 24.37 -6.69 16.38
C GLN A 528 23.95 -5.78 17.55
N LEU A 529 23.34 -4.63 17.31
CA LEU A 529 22.86 -3.71 18.36
C LEU A 529 21.43 -4.02 18.82
N ALA A 530 20.80 -5.05 18.26
CA ALA A 530 19.47 -5.57 18.60
C ALA A 530 19.52 -7.01 19.17
N ARG A 531 20.71 -7.61 19.27
CA ARG A 531 20.91 -9.04 19.57
C ARG A 531 21.51 -9.28 20.96
N GLN A 532 21.00 -8.56 21.97
CA GLN A 532 21.43 -8.65 23.36
C GLN A 532 21.24 -10.07 23.95
N ASP A 533 22.04 -10.45 24.94
CA ASP A 533 21.88 -11.72 25.64
C ASP A 533 20.74 -11.67 26.66
N MET A 534 19.88 -12.70 26.67
CA MET A 534 18.90 -12.91 27.74
C MET A 534 19.54 -13.44 29.03
N PHE A 535 20.72 -14.05 28.96
CA PHE A 535 21.52 -14.41 30.11
C PHE A 535 22.53 -13.30 30.45
N ALA A 536 23.23 -13.43 31.58
CA ALA A 536 24.20 -12.41 32.02
C ALA A 536 25.32 -12.13 30.99
N THR A 537 25.13 -11.08 30.17
CA THR A 537 26.06 -10.67 29.11
C THR A 537 27.46 -10.31 29.62
N GLN A 538 28.47 -10.54 28.79
CA GLN A 538 29.85 -10.06 29.03
C GLN A 538 30.27 -8.96 28.04
N VAL A 539 29.40 -8.57 27.11
CA VAL A 539 29.65 -7.52 26.12
C VAL A 539 29.62 -6.14 26.80
N PRO A 540 30.72 -5.38 26.80
CA PRO A 540 30.79 -4.08 27.49
C PRO A 540 29.71 -3.07 27.08
N GLN A 541 29.28 -3.12 25.81
CA GLN A 541 28.22 -2.26 25.29
C GLN A 541 26.86 -2.63 25.88
N TYR A 542 26.44 -3.89 25.78
CA TYR A 542 25.15 -4.36 26.31
C TYR A 542 25.04 -4.13 27.83
N LEU A 543 26.14 -4.27 28.57
CA LEU A 543 26.18 -3.97 30.02
C LEU A 543 25.79 -2.53 30.36
N ALA A 544 25.98 -1.59 29.45
CA ALA A 544 25.75 -0.17 29.66
C ALA A 544 24.43 0.33 29.07
N GLU A 545 23.72 -0.50 28.30
CA GLU A 545 22.49 -0.12 27.61
C GLU A 545 21.34 0.11 28.61
N PRO A 546 20.57 1.20 28.44
CA PRO A 546 19.40 1.43 29.27
C PRO A 546 18.33 0.36 29.02
N MET A 547 17.48 0.14 30.01
CA MET A 547 16.35 -0.79 29.93
C MET A 547 15.08 -0.12 30.43
N ILE A 548 13.93 -0.57 29.94
CA ILE A 548 12.62 -0.19 30.46
C ILE A 548 12.39 -0.96 31.76
N ALA A 549 11.95 -0.26 32.82
CA ALA A 549 11.57 -0.83 34.11
C ALA A 549 12.58 -1.81 34.78
N ALA A 550 13.85 -1.80 34.34
CA ALA A 550 14.89 -2.68 34.84
C ALA A 550 16.25 -1.96 34.91
N GLU A 551 17.15 -2.45 35.76
CA GLU A 551 18.51 -1.93 35.86
C GLU A 551 19.42 -2.57 34.79
N PRO A 552 20.28 -1.79 34.11
CA PRO A 552 21.32 -2.32 33.22
C PRO A 552 22.34 -3.24 33.91
N GLY A 553 23.03 -4.05 33.11
CA GLY A 553 24.18 -4.85 33.55
C GLY A 553 24.00 -6.36 33.43
N ALA A 554 25.00 -7.10 33.94
CA ALA A 554 25.10 -8.56 33.83
C ALA A 554 24.09 -9.25 34.75
N ALA A 555 22.94 -9.65 34.19
CA ALA A 555 21.93 -10.44 34.87
C ALA A 555 21.13 -11.27 33.87
N ASP A 556 20.66 -12.43 34.31
CA ASP A 556 19.69 -13.24 33.58
C ASP A 556 18.33 -12.52 33.56
N ARG A 557 17.66 -12.53 32.41
CA ARG A 557 16.45 -11.78 32.10
C ARG A 557 15.33 -12.75 31.72
N TYR A 558 14.82 -13.47 32.72
CA TYR A 558 13.66 -14.36 32.56
C TYR A 558 12.62 -14.10 33.64
N GLY A 559 12.48 -12.83 34.06
CA GLY A 559 11.57 -12.43 35.11
C GLY A 559 10.15 -12.36 34.58
N THR A 560 9.22 -13.14 35.16
CA THR A 560 7.81 -13.12 34.78
C THR A 560 7.02 -12.02 35.51
N ASP A 561 7.67 -11.21 36.33
CA ASP A 561 7.13 -10.06 37.07
C ASP A 561 7.53 -8.71 36.45
N HIS A 562 8.15 -8.73 35.27
CA HIS A 562 8.43 -7.53 34.50
C HIS A 562 7.13 -6.99 33.89
N PRO A 563 6.84 -5.67 33.94
CA PRO A 563 5.55 -5.13 33.51
C PRO A 563 5.21 -5.43 32.04
N LEU A 564 6.21 -5.42 31.15
CA LEU A 564 5.98 -5.78 29.74
C LEU A 564 5.70 -7.28 29.55
N TYR A 565 6.29 -8.15 30.38
CA TYR A 565 5.98 -9.59 30.37
C TYR A 565 4.54 -9.83 30.84
N GLU A 566 4.13 -9.21 31.96
CA GLU A 566 2.76 -9.33 32.48
C GLU A 566 1.72 -8.81 31.47
N GLN A 567 2.02 -7.69 30.79
CA GLN A 567 1.13 -7.13 29.77
C GLN A 567 0.97 -8.08 28.56
N ILE A 568 2.09 -8.59 28.03
CA ILE A 568 2.05 -9.52 26.89
C ILE A 568 1.31 -10.81 27.28
N ALA A 569 1.53 -11.34 28.48
CA ALA A 569 0.81 -12.51 28.98
C ALA A 569 -0.70 -12.25 29.14
N GLU A 570 -1.09 -11.06 29.60
CA GLU A 570 -2.51 -10.65 29.70
C GLU A 570 -3.16 -10.54 28.31
N LEU A 571 -2.49 -9.93 27.34
CA LEU A 571 -2.97 -9.82 25.96
C LEU A 571 -3.09 -11.19 25.29
N SER A 572 -2.13 -12.08 25.52
CA SER A 572 -2.13 -13.45 25.01
C SER A 572 -3.32 -14.25 25.58
N ALA A 573 -3.54 -14.18 26.90
CA ALA A 573 -4.68 -14.81 27.56
C ALA A 573 -6.03 -14.21 27.11
N LEU A 574 -6.06 -12.91 26.79
CA LEU A 574 -7.25 -12.25 26.26
C LEU A 574 -7.62 -12.78 24.87
N ARG A 575 -6.65 -12.95 23.96
CA ARG A 575 -6.85 -13.57 22.64
C ARG A 575 -7.32 -15.02 22.76
N GLU A 576 -6.70 -15.81 23.64
CA GLU A 576 -7.11 -17.20 23.88
C GLU A 576 -8.57 -17.29 24.37
N ALA A 577 -8.96 -16.43 25.31
CA ALA A 577 -10.32 -16.41 25.86
C ALA A 577 -11.37 -15.89 24.86
N HIS A 578 -10.96 -15.13 23.84
CA HIS A 578 -11.83 -14.45 22.89
C HIS A 578 -11.29 -14.56 21.45
N PRO A 579 -11.53 -15.70 20.76
CA PRO A 579 -11.00 -15.97 19.42
C PRO A 579 -11.34 -14.90 18.36
N ALA A 580 -12.42 -14.14 18.54
CA ALA A 580 -12.73 -12.99 17.70
C ALA A 580 -11.60 -11.95 17.64
N LEU A 581 -10.83 -11.79 18.73
CA LEU A 581 -9.66 -10.90 18.77
C LEU A 581 -8.44 -11.49 18.04
N ALA A 582 -8.46 -12.77 17.68
CA ALA A 582 -7.46 -13.37 16.80
C ALA A 582 -7.88 -13.29 15.33
N ASP A 583 -9.05 -13.86 14.99
CA ASP A 583 -9.46 -14.09 13.59
C ASP A 583 -10.79 -13.44 13.17
N GLY A 584 -11.46 -12.74 14.08
CA GLY A 584 -12.71 -12.04 13.76
C GLY A 584 -12.47 -10.90 12.78
N ALA A 585 -13.44 -10.65 11.91
CA ALA A 585 -13.41 -9.58 10.91
C ALA A 585 -13.10 -8.23 11.58
N GLN A 586 -12.02 -7.58 11.15
CA GLN A 586 -11.60 -6.25 11.57
C GLN A 586 -12.33 -5.21 10.75
N ILE A 587 -13.32 -4.56 11.37
CA ILE A 587 -14.11 -3.52 10.72
C ILE A 587 -13.72 -2.17 11.26
N HIS A 588 -13.18 -1.32 10.39
CA HIS A 588 -12.83 0.04 10.74
C HIS A 588 -14.04 0.82 11.29
N ARG A 589 -13.87 1.51 12.43
CA ARG A 589 -14.95 2.28 13.07
C ARG A 589 -14.71 3.77 13.18
N TYR A 590 -13.47 4.17 13.44
CA TYR A 590 -13.11 5.58 13.66
C TYR A 590 -11.62 5.80 13.52
N SER A 591 -11.24 6.92 12.92
CA SER A 591 -9.90 7.50 13.04
C SER A 591 -9.98 9.01 13.28
N SER A 592 -8.92 9.54 13.89
CA SER A 592 -8.56 10.94 14.02
C SER A 592 -7.44 11.34 13.04
N GLU A 593 -7.56 12.55 12.47
CA GLU A 593 -6.58 13.18 11.56
C GLU A 593 -5.21 13.49 12.20
N GLN A 594 -5.13 13.43 13.53
CA GLN A 594 -3.94 13.72 14.33
C GLN A 594 -3.79 12.67 15.43
N ASP A 595 -2.90 12.92 16.40
CA ASP A 595 -2.83 12.14 17.62
C ASP A 595 -4.22 12.06 18.30
N GLY A 596 -4.72 10.85 18.47
CA GLY A 596 -6.10 10.62 18.84
C GLY A 596 -6.47 9.16 18.83
N VAL A 597 -7.69 8.87 18.41
CA VAL A 597 -8.30 7.56 18.57
C VAL A 597 -8.32 6.81 17.25
N TYR A 598 -7.84 5.57 17.28
CA TYR A 598 -8.18 4.55 16.29
C TYR A 598 -9.16 3.56 16.92
N ALA A 599 -10.27 3.25 16.24
CA ALA A 599 -11.23 2.28 16.73
C ALA A 599 -11.68 1.33 15.62
N PHE A 600 -11.84 0.07 15.99
CA PHE A 600 -12.29 -0.98 15.08
C PHE A 600 -13.11 -2.02 15.83
N SER A 601 -13.96 -2.74 15.09
CA SER A 601 -14.66 -3.90 15.60
C SER A 601 -13.92 -5.17 15.20
N ARG A 602 -13.96 -6.19 16.05
CA ARG A 602 -13.63 -7.58 15.72
C ARG A 602 -14.92 -8.40 15.78
N ILE A 603 -15.38 -8.93 14.64
CA ILE A 603 -16.64 -9.67 14.55
C ILE A 603 -16.38 -11.15 14.30
N ASP A 604 -16.82 -11.98 15.23
CA ASP A 604 -16.79 -13.43 15.10
C ASP A 604 -17.88 -13.88 14.10
N ALA A 605 -17.49 -14.52 12.99
CA ALA A 605 -18.45 -14.93 11.96
C ALA A 605 -19.40 -16.04 12.44
N GLN A 606 -18.98 -16.86 13.41
CA GLN A 606 -19.73 -18.03 13.90
C GLN A 606 -20.69 -17.67 15.04
N GLU A 607 -20.18 -17.03 16.10
CA GLU A 607 -20.93 -16.53 17.25
C GLU A 607 -21.72 -15.26 16.91
N LYS A 608 -21.31 -14.54 15.86
CA LYS A 608 -21.89 -13.26 15.41
C LYS A 608 -21.83 -12.24 16.53
N LEU A 609 -20.74 -12.23 17.27
CA LEU A 609 -20.51 -11.32 18.38
C LEU A 609 -19.49 -10.27 17.99
N GLU A 610 -19.82 -9.03 18.33
CA GLU A 610 -18.96 -7.89 18.10
C GLU A 610 -18.14 -7.58 19.35
N TYR A 611 -16.85 -7.38 19.13
CA TYR A 611 -15.92 -6.78 20.05
C TYR A 611 -15.52 -5.43 19.48
N VAL A 612 -15.40 -4.40 20.31
CA VAL A 612 -14.96 -3.06 19.90
C VAL A 612 -13.65 -2.79 20.63
N VAL A 613 -12.60 -2.52 19.86
CA VAL A 613 -11.29 -2.11 20.35
C VAL A 613 -11.15 -0.61 20.07
N VAL A 614 -10.75 0.14 21.10
CA VAL A 614 -10.56 1.59 21.00
C VAL A 614 -9.20 1.92 21.60
N THR A 615 -8.30 2.47 20.80
CA THR A 615 -6.94 2.82 21.21
C THR A 615 -6.69 4.31 21.02
N ASN A 616 -5.99 4.95 21.96
CA ASN A 616 -5.72 6.38 21.97
C ASN A 616 -4.21 6.65 22.10
N ASN A 617 -3.58 7.16 21.04
CA ASN A 617 -2.15 7.50 21.06
C ASN A 617 -1.86 8.95 21.50
N SER A 618 -2.87 9.73 21.87
CA SER A 618 -2.67 11.06 22.40
C SER A 618 -2.36 11.06 23.90
N GLU A 619 -1.68 12.10 24.37
CA GLU A 619 -1.42 12.33 25.80
C GLU A 619 -2.63 12.86 26.58
N GLN A 620 -3.80 12.90 25.93
CA GLN A 620 -5.04 13.43 26.50
C GLN A 620 -6.16 12.39 26.44
N THR A 621 -7.08 12.44 27.39
CA THR A 621 -8.32 11.66 27.28
C THR A 621 -9.11 12.13 26.07
N ARG A 622 -9.58 11.20 25.25
CA ARG A 622 -10.43 11.49 24.08
C ARG A 622 -11.80 10.88 24.26
N THR A 623 -12.84 11.65 23.96
CA THR A 623 -14.22 11.16 23.91
C THR A 623 -14.65 11.03 22.46
N VAL A 624 -14.96 9.82 22.02
CA VAL A 624 -15.41 9.54 20.65
C VAL A 624 -16.79 8.89 20.64
N THR A 625 -17.55 9.11 19.57
CA THR A 625 -18.81 8.40 19.35
C THR A 625 -18.74 7.70 18.00
N LEU A 626 -18.67 6.37 18.03
CA LEU A 626 -18.44 5.52 16.87
C LEU A 626 -19.67 4.65 16.56
N PRO A 627 -19.89 4.25 15.29
CA PRO A 627 -20.92 3.27 14.95
C PRO A 627 -20.46 1.85 15.31
N THR A 628 -21.42 0.96 15.56
CA THR A 628 -21.21 -0.46 15.86
C THR A 628 -22.26 -1.26 15.10
N SER A 629 -21.96 -2.52 14.79
CA SER A 629 -22.95 -3.42 14.18
C SER A 629 -23.99 -3.92 15.21
N SER A 630 -23.73 -3.75 16.50
CA SER A 630 -24.61 -4.18 17.60
C SER A 630 -25.47 -3.05 18.18
N ASP A 631 -26.70 -2.91 17.67
CA ASP A 631 -27.64 -1.93 18.17
C ASP A 631 -28.18 -2.23 19.59
N ASN A 632 -28.51 -1.17 20.36
CA ASN A 632 -29.26 -1.24 21.62
C ASN A 632 -28.80 -2.32 22.64
N THR A 633 -27.52 -2.68 22.62
CA THR A 633 -26.92 -3.70 23.51
C THR A 633 -26.00 -3.09 24.55
N GLN A 634 -25.76 -3.82 25.64
CA GLN A 634 -24.71 -3.46 26.60
C GLN A 634 -23.38 -3.99 26.09
N PHE A 635 -22.32 -3.20 26.26
CA PHE A 635 -20.94 -3.58 26.05
C PHE A 635 -20.26 -3.73 27.41
N THR A 636 -19.54 -4.83 27.60
CA THR A 636 -18.79 -5.12 28.83
C THR A 636 -17.31 -5.03 28.52
N ALA A 637 -16.57 -4.23 29.29
CA ALA A 637 -15.12 -4.14 29.14
C ALA A 637 -14.44 -5.48 29.49
N LEU A 638 -13.41 -5.81 28.72
CA LEU A 638 -12.57 -7.01 28.86
C LEU A 638 -11.12 -6.68 29.17
N TYR A 639 -10.63 -5.53 28.69
CA TYR A 639 -9.26 -5.05 28.85
C TYR A 639 -9.26 -3.51 28.93
N GLY A 640 -8.33 -2.94 29.70
CA GLY A 640 -8.25 -1.51 29.98
C GLY A 640 -9.19 -1.07 31.11
N ASP A 641 -10.25 -0.31 30.79
CA ASP A 641 -11.20 0.23 31.76
C ASP A 641 -12.25 -0.79 32.25
N ASP A 642 -13.02 -0.46 33.30
CA ASP A 642 -14.12 -1.29 33.84
C ASP A 642 -15.54 -0.78 33.50
N ALA A 643 -15.63 0.16 32.54
CA ALA A 643 -16.88 0.79 32.13
C ALA A 643 -17.93 -0.18 31.56
N LYS A 644 -19.20 0.19 31.79
CA LYS A 644 -20.36 -0.48 31.18
C LYS A 644 -21.04 0.49 30.23
N LEU A 645 -20.78 0.30 28.95
CA LEU A 645 -21.33 1.14 27.90
C LEU A 645 -22.60 0.50 27.34
N LYS A 646 -23.44 1.32 26.71
CA LYS A 646 -24.63 0.85 26.02
C LYS A 646 -24.73 1.54 24.68
N ALA A 647 -24.73 0.75 23.60
CA ALA A 647 -25.03 1.27 22.28
C ALA A 647 -26.45 1.83 22.23
N ALA A 648 -26.59 2.96 21.55
CA ALA A 648 -27.87 3.57 21.27
C ALA A 648 -28.69 2.71 20.28
N LYS A 649 -29.94 3.10 20.03
CA LYS A 649 -30.84 2.32 19.15
C LYS A 649 -30.47 2.37 17.68
N ASP A 650 -29.66 3.34 17.31
CA ASP A 650 -29.07 3.56 16.00
C ASP A 650 -27.67 2.93 15.88
N GLY A 651 -27.24 2.11 16.86
CA GLY A 651 -25.96 1.41 16.79
C GLY A 651 -24.75 2.23 17.23
N ARG A 652 -24.91 3.47 17.72
CA ARG A 652 -23.75 4.29 18.14
C ARG A 652 -23.32 4.05 19.59
N LEU A 653 -22.01 4.01 19.83
CA LEU A 653 -21.37 3.84 21.13
C LEU A 653 -20.48 5.06 21.42
N THR A 654 -20.62 5.67 22.60
CA THR A 654 -19.73 6.75 23.07
C THR A 654 -18.76 6.19 24.09
N VAL A 655 -17.47 6.46 23.92
CA VAL A 655 -16.36 5.94 24.73
C VAL A 655 -15.46 7.11 25.16
N ASP A 656 -15.04 7.12 26.43
CA ASP A 656 -14.01 8.02 26.96
C ASP A 656 -12.73 7.18 27.11
N VAL A 657 -11.70 7.46 26.31
CA VAL A 657 -10.47 6.64 26.24
C VAL A 657 -9.34 7.38 26.93
N ALA A 658 -8.66 6.72 27.87
CA ALA A 658 -7.54 7.32 28.59
C ALA A 658 -6.33 7.62 27.67
N PRO A 659 -5.41 8.53 28.06
CA PRO A 659 -4.19 8.79 27.30
C PRO A 659 -3.34 7.53 27.12
N LEU A 660 -2.71 7.36 25.96
CA LEU A 660 -1.75 6.28 25.66
C LEU A 660 -2.25 4.90 26.12
N SER A 661 -3.48 4.53 25.75
CA SER A 661 -4.12 3.31 26.25
C SER A 661 -5.09 2.69 25.25
N THR A 662 -5.37 1.40 25.43
CA THR A 662 -6.34 0.64 24.66
C THR A 662 -7.41 0.01 25.56
N GLU A 663 -8.66 0.03 25.08
CA GLU A 663 -9.81 -0.56 25.76
C GLU A 663 -10.52 -1.54 24.83
N VAL A 664 -10.93 -2.69 25.37
CA VAL A 664 -11.64 -3.74 24.62
C VAL A 664 -13.01 -4.00 25.24
N TYR A 665 -14.05 -3.95 24.41
CA TYR A 665 -15.43 -4.10 24.83
C TYR A 665 -16.14 -5.21 24.07
N ARG A 666 -16.85 -6.11 24.77
CA ARG A 666 -17.65 -7.18 24.15
C ARG A 666 -19.14 -6.89 24.20
N ALA A 667 -19.83 -7.08 23.08
CA ALA A 667 -21.27 -6.98 22.99
C ALA A 667 -21.99 -8.03 23.87
N GLY A 668 -23.08 -7.62 24.50
CA GLY A 668 -23.88 -8.47 25.39
C GLY A 668 -24.80 -9.45 24.66
N ARG A 669 -24.90 -9.37 23.34
CA ARG A 669 -25.70 -10.26 22.48
C ARG A 669 -25.11 -10.29 21.08
N ALA A 670 -25.37 -11.38 20.35
CA ALA A 670 -25.04 -11.50 18.93
C ALA A 670 -25.78 -10.45 18.08
N LEU A 671 -25.26 -10.22 16.87
CA LEU A 671 -25.83 -9.32 15.87
C LEU A 671 -27.32 -9.60 15.65
N SER A 672 -28.09 -8.53 15.45
CA SER A 672 -29.52 -8.63 15.16
C SER A 672 -29.72 -9.31 13.81
N PRO A 673 -30.62 -10.31 13.67
CA PRO A 673 -30.80 -11.00 12.41
C PRO A 673 -31.47 -10.11 11.35
N GLU A 674 -30.91 -10.11 10.16
CA GLU A 674 -31.46 -9.46 8.96
C GLU A 674 -32.47 -10.37 8.24
N GLN A 675 -33.50 -9.77 7.63
CA GLN A 675 -34.55 -10.49 6.90
C GLN A 675 -34.21 -10.71 5.42
N GLU A 676 -33.48 -9.76 4.83
CA GLU A 676 -33.04 -9.74 3.45
C GLU A 676 -31.65 -9.09 3.45
N ALA A 677 -30.75 -9.58 2.59
CA ALA A 677 -29.42 -9.00 2.45
C ALA A 677 -29.50 -7.59 1.82
N PRO A 678 -28.60 -6.66 2.19
CA PRO A 678 -28.45 -5.41 1.46
C PRO A 678 -28.09 -5.71 0.01
N GLN A 679 -28.62 -4.93 -0.94
CA GLN A 679 -28.30 -5.09 -2.35
C GLN A 679 -26.86 -4.62 -2.60
N VAL A 680 -25.97 -5.57 -2.88
CA VAL A 680 -24.61 -5.26 -3.35
C VAL A 680 -24.64 -4.68 -4.75
N ARG A 681 -23.72 -3.76 -5.03
CA ARG A 681 -23.51 -3.20 -6.38
C ARG A 681 -22.06 -3.28 -6.75
N LEU A 682 -21.76 -3.95 -7.85
CA LEU A 682 -20.43 -3.92 -8.44
C LEU A 682 -20.23 -2.56 -9.11
N GLN A 683 -19.15 -1.87 -8.75
CA GLN A 683 -18.74 -0.65 -9.45
C GLN A 683 -18.12 -1.02 -10.81
N ALA A 684 -17.97 -0.04 -11.70
CA ALA A 684 -17.33 -0.28 -12.99
C ALA A 684 -15.92 -0.88 -12.75
N PRO A 685 -15.60 -2.07 -13.29
CA PRO A 685 -14.30 -2.69 -13.10
C PRO A 685 -13.19 -1.87 -13.75
N GLY A 686 -12.15 -1.52 -12.98
CA GLY A 686 -11.05 -0.68 -13.45
C GLY A 686 -11.47 0.74 -13.89
N ALA A 687 -10.49 1.54 -14.33
CA ALA A 687 -10.75 2.91 -14.76
C ALA A 687 -11.53 2.92 -16.09
N ALA A 688 -12.71 3.54 -16.09
CA ALA A 688 -13.60 3.61 -17.27
C ALA A 688 -13.99 2.26 -17.90
N GLY A 689 -13.93 1.15 -17.14
CA GLY A 689 -14.22 -0.19 -17.65
C GLY A 689 -13.02 -0.91 -18.30
N ILE A 690 -11.83 -0.34 -18.18
CA ILE A 690 -10.57 -0.90 -18.69
C ILE A 690 -9.78 -1.53 -17.54
N LEU A 691 -9.29 -2.73 -17.77
CA LEU A 691 -8.55 -3.54 -16.80
C LEU A 691 -7.06 -3.50 -17.14
N GLU A 692 -6.31 -2.79 -16.29
CA GLU A 692 -4.85 -2.74 -16.33
C GLU A 692 -4.25 -3.79 -15.39
N GLU A 693 -2.98 -4.15 -15.63
CA GLU A 693 -2.19 -5.22 -14.97
C GLU A 693 -2.84 -5.85 -13.73
N ARG A 694 -2.98 -5.11 -12.63
CA ARG A 694 -3.63 -5.56 -11.40
C ARG A 694 -4.87 -4.71 -11.09
N ALA A 695 -6.00 -5.04 -11.72
CA ALA A 695 -7.20 -4.22 -11.72
C ALA A 695 -7.99 -4.30 -10.40
N GLU A 696 -8.36 -3.15 -9.83
CA GLU A 696 -9.29 -3.07 -8.69
C GLU A 696 -10.71 -3.45 -9.11
N ILE A 697 -11.30 -4.40 -8.39
CA ILE A 697 -12.70 -4.83 -8.54
C ILE A 697 -13.42 -4.51 -7.23
N ARG A 698 -14.28 -3.49 -7.24
CA ARG A 698 -14.90 -2.94 -6.03
C ARG A 698 -16.41 -3.15 -5.97
N ALA A 699 -16.92 -3.54 -4.81
CA ALA A 699 -18.34 -3.65 -4.51
C ALA A 699 -18.79 -2.61 -3.47
N ALA A 700 -19.86 -1.89 -3.77
CA ALA A 700 -20.52 -1.01 -2.81
C ALA A 700 -21.64 -1.76 -2.08
N VAL A 701 -21.67 -1.62 -0.76
CA VAL A 701 -22.66 -2.23 0.13
C VAL A 701 -23.24 -1.15 1.04
N PRO A 702 -24.57 -0.95 1.06
CA PRO A 702 -25.17 0.08 1.90
C PRO A 702 -25.23 -0.35 3.39
N GLY A 703 -24.81 0.54 4.29
CA GLY A 703 -24.98 0.45 5.74
C GLY A 703 -23.86 -0.28 6.50
N ASP A 704 -23.90 -0.19 7.84
CA ASP A 704 -22.86 -0.69 8.78
C ASP A 704 -23.02 -2.16 9.24
N GLY A 705 -23.85 -2.93 8.54
CA GLY A 705 -24.07 -4.35 8.83
C GLY A 705 -22.83 -5.19 8.54
N PHE A 706 -22.63 -6.29 9.27
CA PHE A 706 -21.58 -7.24 8.93
C PHE A 706 -22.01 -8.10 7.74
N ALA A 707 -21.19 -8.08 6.69
CA ALA A 707 -21.37 -8.87 5.49
C ALA A 707 -20.02 -9.37 4.96
N GLN A 708 -20.08 -10.35 4.08
CA GLN A 708 -18.94 -10.87 3.35
C GLN A 708 -19.26 -10.84 1.85
N VAL A 709 -18.34 -10.37 1.02
CA VAL A 709 -18.52 -10.21 -0.42
C VAL A 709 -17.52 -11.09 -1.15
N SER A 710 -18.05 -12.10 -1.84
CA SER A 710 -17.26 -12.99 -2.70
C SER A 710 -17.19 -12.45 -4.12
N PHE A 711 -16.00 -12.43 -4.69
CA PHE A 711 -15.71 -11.96 -6.05
C PHE A 711 -15.42 -13.15 -6.96
N ALA A 712 -15.91 -13.09 -8.19
CA ALA A 712 -15.65 -14.09 -9.21
C ALA A 712 -15.60 -13.47 -10.61
N VAL A 713 -14.90 -14.13 -11.52
CA VAL A 713 -14.73 -13.69 -12.91
C VAL A 713 -15.00 -14.82 -13.89
N ARG A 714 -15.39 -14.47 -15.11
CA ARG A 714 -15.39 -15.38 -16.25
C ARG A 714 -15.09 -14.62 -17.55
N PRO A 715 -14.49 -15.26 -18.55
CA PRO A 715 -14.47 -14.72 -19.91
C PRO A 715 -15.90 -14.53 -20.44
N VAL A 716 -16.17 -13.40 -21.08
CA VAL A 716 -17.48 -13.12 -21.68
C VAL A 716 -17.84 -14.20 -22.72
N GLY A 717 -19.08 -14.67 -22.69
CA GLY A 717 -19.58 -15.75 -23.56
C GLY A 717 -19.40 -17.16 -22.99
N THR A 718 -18.79 -17.31 -21.81
CA THR A 718 -18.64 -18.59 -21.09
C THR A 718 -19.63 -18.73 -19.93
N GLN A 719 -19.64 -19.88 -19.23
CA GLN A 719 -20.63 -20.19 -18.17
C GLN A 719 -20.05 -20.44 -16.78
N GLU A 720 -18.77 -20.79 -16.67
CA GLU A 720 -18.15 -21.15 -15.40
C GLU A 720 -17.51 -19.92 -14.77
N TRP A 721 -17.74 -19.74 -13.47
CA TRP A 721 -17.15 -18.68 -12.68
C TRP A 721 -15.89 -19.20 -11.98
N THR A 722 -14.82 -18.42 -12.05
CA THR A 722 -13.61 -18.59 -11.25
C THR A 722 -13.70 -17.66 -10.05
N ALA A 723 -13.60 -18.21 -8.84
CA ALA A 723 -13.54 -17.38 -7.63
C ALA A 723 -12.22 -16.63 -7.58
N LEU A 724 -12.26 -15.39 -7.08
CA LEU A 724 -11.10 -14.52 -6.93
C LEU A 724 -10.78 -14.21 -5.46
N GLY A 725 -11.74 -14.37 -4.55
CA GLY A 725 -11.53 -14.07 -3.13
C GLY A 725 -12.84 -13.72 -2.43
N THR A 726 -12.79 -13.62 -1.11
CA THR A 726 -13.91 -13.12 -0.28
C THR A 726 -13.41 -12.13 0.74
N ASP A 727 -13.97 -10.94 0.69
CA ASP A 727 -13.67 -9.83 1.60
C ASP A 727 -14.77 -9.69 2.65
N ASP A 728 -14.40 -9.40 3.89
CA ASP A 728 -15.30 -9.26 5.03
C ASP A 728 -15.24 -7.90 5.74
N ASN A 729 -14.52 -6.94 5.14
CA ASN A 729 -14.45 -5.57 5.63
C ASN A 729 -14.67 -4.57 4.47
N ALA A 730 -15.28 -3.43 4.78
CA ALA A 730 -15.39 -2.34 3.81
C ALA A 730 -14.09 -1.50 3.82
N PRO A 731 -13.67 -0.93 2.68
CA PRO A 731 -14.30 -1.05 1.36
C PRO A 731 -14.19 -2.46 0.77
N TYR A 732 -15.28 -3.01 0.23
CA TYR A 732 -15.24 -4.39 -0.29
C TYR A 732 -14.58 -4.43 -1.66
N ARG A 733 -13.38 -5.00 -1.78
CA ARG A 733 -12.67 -5.07 -3.06
C ARG A 733 -11.62 -6.18 -3.12
N ILE A 734 -11.14 -6.44 -4.33
CA ILE A 734 -9.98 -7.29 -4.62
C ILE A 734 -9.17 -6.67 -5.76
N PHE A 735 -7.95 -7.16 -5.96
CA PHE A 735 -7.05 -6.72 -7.03
C PHE A 735 -6.70 -7.91 -7.94
N HIS A 736 -7.41 -8.00 -9.08
CA HIS A 736 -7.27 -9.13 -10.01
C HIS A 736 -6.13 -8.88 -11.00
N ASP A 737 -5.11 -9.73 -10.98
CA ASP A 737 -4.04 -9.73 -11.98
C ASP A 737 -4.57 -10.25 -13.32
N VAL A 738 -4.64 -9.35 -14.31
CA VAL A 738 -5.07 -9.63 -15.68
C VAL A 738 -3.92 -9.71 -16.67
N SER A 739 -2.66 -9.60 -16.23
CA SER A 739 -1.47 -9.63 -17.10
C SER A 739 -1.35 -10.93 -17.91
N GLY A 740 -1.92 -12.03 -17.42
CA GLY A 740 -2.01 -13.31 -18.11
C GLY A 740 -3.04 -13.34 -19.27
N HIS A 741 -3.85 -12.31 -19.45
CA HIS A 741 -4.85 -12.21 -20.51
C HIS A 741 -4.34 -11.38 -21.70
N ALA A 742 -4.80 -11.73 -22.91
CA ALA A 742 -4.48 -10.93 -24.10
C ALA A 742 -5.19 -9.57 -24.07
N GLU A 743 -4.55 -8.53 -24.59
CA GLU A 743 -5.19 -7.22 -24.81
C GLU A 743 -6.51 -7.39 -25.60
N GLY A 744 -7.56 -6.70 -25.14
CA GLY A 744 -8.91 -6.79 -25.68
C GLY A 744 -9.76 -7.93 -25.10
N THR A 745 -9.23 -8.76 -24.20
CA THR A 745 -10.02 -9.83 -23.53
C THR A 745 -11.13 -9.23 -22.71
N MET A 746 -12.38 -9.65 -22.98
CA MET A 746 -13.53 -9.22 -22.21
C MET A 746 -13.81 -10.16 -21.04
N LEU A 747 -13.90 -9.59 -19.84
CA LEU A 747 -14.18 -10.29 -18.60
C LEU A 747 -15.49 -9.81 -17.99
N GLU A 748 -16.32 -10.75 -17.54
CA GLU A 748 -17.49 -10.48 -16.73
C GLU A 748 -17.17 -10.83 -15.28
N TYR A 749 -17.51 -9.93 -14.37
CA TYR A 749 -17.34 -10.09 -12.94
C TYR A 749 -18.68 -10.30 -12.24
N ARG A 750 -18.65 -11.07 -11.17
CA ARG A 750 -19.77 -11.36 -10.28
C ARG A 750 -19.35 -11.07 -8.85
N VAL A 751 -20.19 -10.32 -8.15
CA VAL A 751 -20.07 -10.15 -6.69
C VAL A 751 -21.29 -10.76 -6.02
N VAL A 752 -21.06 -11.51 -4.94
CA VAL A 752 -22.10 -12.14 -4.15
C VAL A 752 -21.90 -11.75 -2.70
N LEU A 753 -22.84 -10.98 -2.16
CA LEU A 753 -22.85 -10.61 -0.75
C LEU A 753 -23.59 -11.68 0.06
N LYS A 754 -23.02 -12.01 1.22
CA LYS A 754 -23.62 -12.83 2.27
C LYS A 754 -23.68 -12.04 3.57
N ASP A 755 -24.88 -11.75 4.05
CA ASP A 755 -25.07 -11.05 5.32
C ASP A 755 -24.84 -11.97 6.53
N SER A 756 -24.81 -11.38 7.73
CA SER A 756 -24.69 -12.14 9.00
C SER A 756 -25.82 -13.14 9.25
N SER A 757 -26.96 -13.06 8.56
CA SER A 757 -28.07 -14.02 8.61
C SER A 757 -27.96 -15.15 7.57
N GLY A 758 -27.03 -15.06 6.61
CA GLY A 758 -26.88 -15.97 5.49
C GLY A 758 -27.82 -15.66 4.31
N ASN A 759 -28.46 -14.48 4.27
CA ASN A 759 -29.16 -14.02 3.09
C ASN A 759 -28.15 -13.56 2.04
N LEU A 760 -28.54 -13.63 0.76
CA LEU A 760 -27.66 -13.31 -0.36
C LEU A 760 -28.23 -12.19 -1.24
N SER A 761 -27.35 -11.37 -1.79
CA SER A 761 -27.60 -10.50 -2.93
C SER A 761 -26.43 -10.60 -3.91
N ALA A 762 -26.62 -10.24 -5.17
CA ALA A 762 -25.57 -10.33 -6.16
C ALA A 762 -25.66 -9.21 -7.20
N SER A 763 -24.55 -8.93 -7.86
CA SER A 763 -24.44 -7.95 -8.94
C SER A 763 -23.33 -8.34 -9.91
N SER A 764 -23.40 -7.83 -11.14
CA SER A 764 -22.40 -8.10 -12.19
C SER A 764 -22.09 -6.87 -13.01
N ALA A 765 -20.88 -6.85 -13.54
CA ALA A 765 -20.36 -5.85 -14.46
C ALA A 765 -19.31 -6.51 -15.35
N SER A 766 -18.82 -5.80 -16.35
CA SER A 766 -17.80 -6.30 -17.26
C SER A 766 -16.71 -5.26 -17.49
N GLY A 767 -15.49 -5.73 -17.73
CA GLY A 767 -14.36 -4.91 -18.16
C GLY A 767 -13.64 -5.53 -19.36
N ILE A 768 -12.76 -4.76 -19.98
CA ILE A 768 -11.90 -5.21 -21.07
C ILE A 768 -10.44 -4.99 -20.72
N VAL A 769 -9.60 -5.99 -20.95
CA VAL A 769 -8.16 -5.92 -20.70
C VAL A 769 -7.49 -4.98 -21.69
N GLY A 770 -6.65 -4.06 -21.21
CA GLY A 770 -5.85 -3.16 -22.04
C GLY A 770 -5.44 -1.91 -21.28
N ASP A 771 -4.77 -0.99 -21.97
CA ASP A 771 -4.29 0.25 -21.36
C ASP A 771 -5.38 1.32 -21.38
N VAL A 772 -5.51 2.09 -20.30
CA VAL A 772 -6.40 3.25 -20.26
C VAL A 772 -5.88 4.28 -21.27
N PRO A 773 -6.70 4.72 -22.25
CA PRO A 773 -6.31 5.83 -23.11
C PRO A 773 -6.06 7.05 -22.23
N ALA A 774 -4.87 7.66 -22.37
CA ALA A 774 -4.54 8.88 -21.65
C ALA A 774 -5.70 9.89 -21.75
N PRO A 775 -6.18 10.48 -20.63
CA PRO A 775 -7.21 11.49 -20.68
C PRO A 775 -6.81 12.60 -21.66
N ALA A 776 -7.72 12.98 -22.55
CA ALA A 776 -7.57 14.22 -23.31
C ALA A 776 -7.83 15.39 -22.36
N GLY A 777 -6.81 15.80 -21.61
CA GLY A 777 -6.88 16.87 -20.63
C GLY A 777 -5.79 16.73 -19.57
N GLY A 778 -4.65 17.36 -19.80
CA GLY A 778 -3.58 17.49 -18.82
C GLY A 778 -4.01 18.42 -17.68
N GLY A 779 -4.63 17.86 -16.65
CA GLY A 779 -4.79 18.53 -15.37
C GLY A 779 -3.44 18.58 -14.66
N THR A 780 -2.90 19.77 -14.44
CA THR A 780 -1.73 19.96 -13.55
C THR A 780 -2.17 19.65 -12.11
N PRO A 781 -1.42 18.84 -11.34
CA PRO A 781 -1.73 18.60 -9.93
C PRO A 781 -1.73 19.89 -9.11
N ILE A 782 -2.69 20.00 -8.19
CA ILE A 782 -2.78 21.10 -7.21
C ILE A 782 -1.70 20.88 -6.15
N VAL A 783 -0.77 21.82 -6.00
CA VAL A 783 0.38 21.70 -5.10
C VAL A 783 -0.04 21.76 -3.61
N GLY A 784 0.10 20.63 -2.91
CA GLY A 784 0.14 20.50 -1.45
C GLY A 784 1.58 20.45 -0.91
N GLU A 785 1.77 20.02 0.35
CA GLU A 785 3.10 19.91 0.98
C GLU A 785 3.91 18.76 0.33
N ILE A 786 5.04 19.10 -0.30
CA ILE A 786 5.86 18.16 -1.09
C ILE A 786 6.98 17.58 -0.21
N VAL A 787 7.07 16.25 -0.13
CA VAL A 787 8.21 15.55 0.48
C VAL A 787 9.39 15.61 -0.50
N GLN A 788 10.53 16.11 -0.03
CA GLN A 788 11.74 16.21 -0.86
C GLN A 788 12.45 14.85 -0.93
N PRO A 789 12.88 14.41 -2.13
CA PRO A 789 13.72 13.21 -2.26
C PRO A 789 15.07 13.42 -1.58
N SER A 790 15.79 12.34 -1.28
CA SER A 790 17.10 12.43 -0.62
C SER A 790 18.21 12.89 -1.58
N SER A 791 18.10 12.56 -2.87
CA SER A 791 18.93 13.12 -3.94
C SER A 791 18.23 13.06 -5.30
N VAL A 792 18.70 13.88 -6.26
CA VAL A 792 18.24 13.88 -7.65
C VAL A 792 19.43 14.03 -8.57
N SER A 793 19.51 13.19 -9.60
CA SER A 793 20.57 13.22 -10.60
C SER A 793 20.01 13.38 -12.01
N VAL A 794 20.82 13.95 -12.92
CA VAL A 794 20.49 14.04 -14.35
C VAL A 794 21.31 13.06 -15.15
N ALA A 795 20.88 11.81 -15.12
CA ALA A 795 21.56 10.73 -15.80
C ALA A 795 21.20 10.71 -17.29
N GLY A 796 22.22 10.66 -18.15
CA GLY A 796 22.10 10.82 -19.59
C GLY A 796 23.39 10.55 -20.36
N THR A 797 23.34 10.70 -21.67
CA THR A 797 24.50 10.56 -22.61
C THR A 797 25.51 11.71 -22.52
N HIS A 798 25.54 12.42 -21.39
CA HIS A 798 26.41 13.57 -21.11
C HIS A 798 27.19 13.38 -19.82
N ASN A 799 26.99 12.27 -19.10
CA ASN A 799 27.57 12.11 -17.76
C ASN A 799 29.08 11.91 -17.84
N THR A 800 29.61 11.24 -18.88
CA THR A 800 31.07 11.15 -19.05
C THR A 800 31.71 12.53 -19.24
N GLU A 801 31.03 13.46 -19.92
CA GLU A 801 31.45 14.85 -20.05
C GLU A 801 31.34 15.65 -18.74
N MET A 802 30.38 15.32 -17.87
CA MET A 802 30.28 15.88 -16.51
C MET A 802 31.41 15.41 -15.59
N GLY A 803 32.12 14.34 -15.97
CA GLY A 803 33.21 13.74 -15.19
C GLY A 803 32.85 12.41 -14.53
N CYS A 804 31.67 11.85 -14.84
CA CYS A 804 31.28 10.51 -14.44
C CYS A 804 32.11 9.45 -15.17
N ALA A 805 32.16 8.25 -14.61
CA ALA A 805 32.82 7.11 -15.23
C ALA A 805 32.16 6.73 -16.57
N ASP A 806 30.82 6.77 -16.60
CA ASP A 806 29.98 6.32 -17.70
C ASP A 806 28.79 7.25 -17.94
N ASP A 807 28.17 7.12 -19.11
CA ASP A 807 26.91 7.75 -19.46
C ASP A 807 25.74 7.00 -18.80
N TRP A 808 24.63 7.70 -18.54
CA TRP A 808 23.45 7.15 -17.84
C TRP A 808 23.74 6.65 -16.43
N ALA A 809 24.59 7.37 -15.69
CA ALA A 809 25.03 7.01 -14.35
C ALA A 809 24.26 7.78 -13.25
N PRO A 810 23.13 7.25 -12.71
CA PRO A 810 22.29 7.95 -11.74
C PRO A 810 22.99 8.16 -10.38
N GLY A 811 23.87 7.24 -9.98
CA GLY A 811 24.64 7.36 -8.75
C GLY A 811 25.88 8.24 -8.88
N CYS A 812 26.14 8.83 -10.06
CA CYS A 812 27.32 9.66 -10.26
C CYS A 812 27.24 10.94 -9.43
N ALA A 813 28.24 11.16 -8.57
CA ALA A 813 28.31 12.36 -7.73
C ALA A 813 28.42 13.64 -8.58
N GLU A 814 29.13 13.58 -9.70
CA GLU A 814 29.31 14.69 -10.64
C GLU A 814 28.05 15.02 -11.44
N GLY A 815 27.03 14.14 -11.47
CA GLY A 815 25.74 14.35 -12.13
C GLY A 815 24.59 14.72 -11.19
N GLN A 816 24.87 14.93 -9.90
CA GLN A 816 23.85 15.25 -8.90
C GLN A 816 23.40 16.72 -8.99
N LEU A 817 22.10 16.93 -8.83
CA LEU A 817 21.49 18.22 -8.62
C LEU A 817 21.55 18.59 -7.14
N THR A 818 21.43 19.87 -6.84
CA THR A 818 21.34 20.41 -5.48
C THR A 818 19.95 21.01 -5.27
N LEU A 819 19.29 20.67 -4.17
CA LEU A 819 18.05 21.29 -3.76
C LEU A 819 18.28 22.78 -3.48
N ASP A 820 17.51 23.63 -4.15
CA ASP A 820 17.39 25.04 -3.80
C ASP A 820 16.32 25.20 -2.72
N GLU A 821 16.76 25.44 -1.48
CA GLU A 821 15.86 25.57 -0.32
C GLU A 821 14.88 26.76 -0.44
N GLU A 822 15.12 27.73 -1.34
CA GLU A 822 14.25 28.89 -1.52
C GLU A 822 12.96 28.53 -2.27
N ASP A 823 13.07 27.76 -3.36
CA ASP A 823 11.93 27.38 -4.19
C ASP A 823 11.59 25.88 -4.21
N GLY A 824 12.39 25.04 -3.56
CA GLY A 824 12.15 23.60 -3.46
C GLY A 824 12.47 22.82 -4.73
N ILE A 825 13.16 23.44 -5.69
CA ILE A 825 13.53 22.85 -6.99
C ILE A 825 14.97 22.35 -6.95
N TRP A 826 15.22 21.17 -7.53
CA TRP A 826 16.57 20.61 -7.67
C TRP A 826 17.26 21.19 -8.91
N LYS A 827 18.48 21.73 -8.75
CA LYS A 827 19.21 22.46 -9.81
C LYS A 827 20.67 22.01 -9.91
N GLY A 828 21.22 21.98 -11.13
CA GLY A 828 22.64 21.66 -11.34
C GLY A 828 23.16 22.21 -12.65
N THR A 829 24.31 22.89 -12.63
CA THR A 829 24.95 23.48 -13.81
C THR A 829 26.25 22.75 -14.15
N PHE A 830 26.37 22.27 -15.39
CA PHE A 830 27.50 21.47 -15.85
C PHE A 830 28.07 22.02 -17.17
N ASP A 831 29.39 21.98 -17.35
CA ASP A 831 30.05 22.45 -18.58
C ASP A 831 30.11 21.29 -19.60
N LEU A 832 29.24 21.33 -20.61
CA LEU A 832 29.05 20.26 -21.59
C LEU A 832 29.52 20.67 -22.98
N PRO A 833 30.12 19.78 -23.78
CA PRO A 833 30.48 20.07 -25.16
C PRO A 833 29.23 20.29 -26.02
N ALA A 834 29.40 20.97 -27.16
CA ALA A 834 28.29 21.14 -28.09
C ALA A 834 27.93 19.79 -28.75
N GLY A 835 26.66 19.38 -28.67
CA GLY A 835 26.22 18.07 -29.17
C GLY A 835 24.77 17.75 -28.81
N ASP A 836 24.22 16.71 -29.44
CA ASP A 836 22.92 16.15 -29.08
C ASP A 836 23.10 15.13 -27.96
N HIS A 837 22.32 15.27 -26.89
CA HIS A 837 22.34 14.40 -25.73
C HIS A 837 20.92 14.01 -25.33
N SER A 838 20.80 13.01 -24.46
CA SER A 838 19.52 12.60 -23.87
C SER A 838 19.68 12.23 -22.42
N TYR A 839 18.66 12.48 -21.59
CA TYR A 839 18.72 12.31 -20.14
C TYR A 839 17.35 12.02 -19.50
N LYS A 840 17.37 11.76 -18.20
CA LYS A 840 16.23 11.65 -17.28
C LYS A 840 16.60 12.20 -15.91
N ALA A 841 15.61 12.49 -15.07
CA ALA A 841 15.82 12.65 -13.64
C ALA A 841 15.80 11.27 -12.98
N ALA A 842 16.86 10.93 -12.24
CA ALA A 842 16.93 9.72 -11.42
C ALA A 842 16.90 10.13 -9.95
N ILE A 843 16.00 9.53 -9.18
CA ILE A 843 15.75 9.86 -7.78
C ILE A 843 16.57 8.94 -6.89
N ASP A 844 17.10 9.51 -5.80
CA ASP A 844 17.90 8.81 -4.79
C ASP A 844 19.14 8.09 -5.34
N GLY A 845 19.63 8.55 -6.49
CA GLY A 845 20.85 8.06 -7.13
C GLY A 845 20.69 6.70 -7.85
N THR A 846 19.46 6.22 -8.03
CA THR A 846 19.17 4.96 -8.74
C THR A 846 18.18 5.19 -9.89
N TRP A 847 17.87 4.12 -10.62
CA TRP A 847 16.80 4.13 -11.62
C TRP A 847 15.46 3.62 -11.08
N ASP A 848 15.37 3.25 -9.79
CA ASP A 848 14.16 2.64 -9.21
C ASP A 848 12.97 3.61 -9.27
N GLU A 849 13.24 4.89 -9.03
CA GLU A 849 12.32 5.99 -9.32
C GLU A 849 13.01 6.97 -10.26
N ASN A 850 12.44 7.15 -11.46
CA ASN A 850 12.98 8.07 -12.45
C ASN A 850 11.89 8.67 -13.30
N TYR A 851 12.13 9.89 -13.77
CA TYR A 851 11.17 10.66 -14.53
C TYR A 851 11.75 11.09 -15.86
N GLY A 852 11.01 10.79 -16.91
CA GLY A 852 11.35 11.08 -18.30
C GLY A 852 10.47 12.19 -18.87
N THR A 853 10.21 12.08 -20.18
CA THR A 853 9.40 13.04 -20.93
C THR A 853 8.03 13.22 -20.26
N GLY A 854 7.62 14.47 -20.05
CA GLY A 854 6.34 14.81 -19.42
C GLY A 854 6.26 14.60 -17.92
N GLY A 855 7.38 14.29 -17.24
CA GLY A 855 7.37 13.98 -15.81
C GLY A 855 6.76 12.61 -15.49
N VAL A 856 6.68 11.72 -16.48
CA VAL A 856 6.11 10.38 -16.33
C VAL A 856 7.11 9.47 -15.62
N LEU A 857 6.65 8.75 -14.60
CA LEU A 857 7.43 7.71 -13.91
C LEU A 857 7.85 6.66 -14.94
N ASN A 858 9.15 6.36 -15.00
CA ASN A 858 9.75 5.49 -16.01
C ASN A 858 9.54 5.96 -17.47
N GLY A 859 9.13 7.22 -17.69
CA GLY A 859 8.82 7.79 -19.00
C GLY A 859 10.00 7.79 -19.98
N THR A 860 9.79 8.14 -21.25
CA THR A 860 10.87 8.09 -22.27
C THR A 860 12.00 9.10 -22.01
N ASN A 861 13.21 8.79 -22.50
CA ASN A 861 14.37 9.69 -22.42
C ASN A 861 14.10 11.05 -23.06
N ILE A 862 14.51 12.14 -22.40
CA ILE A 862 14.39 13.50 -22.89
C ILE A 862 15.60 13.82 -23.75
N SER A 863 15.40 14.30 -24.98
CA SER A 863 16.49 14.69 -25.88
C SER A 863 16.67 16.20 -25.87
N TYR A 864 17.92 16.68 -25.84
CA TYR A 864 18.25 18.11 -25.94
C TYR A 864 19.59 18.31 -26.69
N THR A 865 19.85 19.52 -27.18
CA THR A 865 21.11 19.87 -27.85
C THR A 865 21.91 20.85 -27.00
N ALA A 866 23.03 20.40 -26.44
CA ALA A 866 23.94 21.25 -25.68
C ALA A 866 24.62 22.29 -26.59
N PRO A 867 24.65 23.59 -26.22
CA PRO A 867 25.24 24.64 -27.05
C PRO A 867 26.79 24.68 -27.01
N GLY A 868 27.41 23.93 -26.09
CA GLY A 868 28.84 24.00 -25.78
C GLY A 868 29.14 25.08 -24.74
N GLY A 869 29.31 24.67 -23.48
CA GLY A 869 29.47 25.53 -22.32
C GLY A 869 28.56 25.10 -21.15
N PRO A 870 28.29 25.99 -20.18
CA PRO A 870 27.43 25.67 -19.05
C PRO A 870 25.98 25.41 -19.50
N VAL A 871 25.41 24.31 -19.00
CA VAL A 871 24.02 23.89 -19.16
C VAL A 871 23.45 23.61 -17.77
N THR A 872 22.30 24.18 -17.45
CA THR A 872 21.62 23.99 -16.17
C THR A 872 20.41 23.09 -16.32
N PHE A 873 20.27 22.14 -15.42
CA PHE A 873 19.12 21.24 -15.32
C PHE A 873 18.28 21.58 -14.09
N TYR A 874 16.98 21.33 -14.22
CA TYR A 874 15.96 21.65 -13.23
C TYR A 874 15.02 20.46 -13.06
N TYR A 875 14.70 20.09 -11.82
CA TYR A 875 13.72 19.07 -11.49
C TYR A 875 12.77 19.57 -10.41
N ASP A 876 11.47 19.52 -10.71
CA ASP A 876 10.39 19.83 -9.77
C ASP A 876 9.90 18.54 -9.10
N PRO A 877 10.08 18.35 -7.78
CA PRO A 877 9.57 17.18 -7.08
C PRO A 877 8.04 17.14 -6.96
N ALA A 878 7.33 18.25 -7.23
CA ALA A 878 5.87 18.31 -7.16
C ALA A 878 5.18 17.74 -8.40
N THR A 879 5.74 18.06 -9.57
CA THR A 879 5.19 17.65 -10.87
C THR A 879 6.03 16.57 -11.54
N HIS A 880 7.15 16.20 -10.92
CA HIS A 880 8.20 15.34 -11.45
C HIS A 880 8.79 15.82 -12.79
N TRP A 881 8.52 17.07 -13.17
CA TRP A 881 8.98 17.62 -14.43
C TRP A 881 10.47 17.94 -14.37
N VAL A 882 11.22 17.43 -15.35
CA VAL A 882 12.65 17.69 -15.51
C VAL A 882 12.94 18.36 -16.85
N THR A 883 13.73 19.44 -16.84
CA THR A 883 14.11 20.19 -18.06
C THR A 883 15.51 20.79 -17.94
N THR A 884 15.96 21.47 -19.00
CA THR A 884 17.24 22.18 -19.06
C THR A 884 17.12 23.53 -19.77
N ASP A 885 17.96 24.50 -19.39
CA ASP A 885 18.09 25.81 -20.06
C ASP A 885 18.55 25.73 -21.54
N ALA A 886 18.96 24.54 -21.99
CA ALA A 886 19.26 24.24 -23.38
C ALA A 886 18.04 23.75 -24.20
N ASP A 887 16.93 23.32 -23.58
CA ASP A 887 15.74 22.75 -24.25
C ASP A 887 14.58 23.77 -24.40
N GLY A 888 14.71 24.96 -23.82
CA GLY A 888 13.71 26.03 -23.94
C GLY A 888 13.87 27.11 -22.87
N PRO A 889 13.11 28.21 -22.96
CA PRO A 889 13.14 29.24 -21.93
C PRO A 889 12.49 28.73 -20.64
N LEU A 890 13.05 29.13 -19.49
CA LEU A 890 12.39 28.91 -18.19
C LEU A 890 11.41 30.05 -17.92
N LEU A 891 10.14 29.74 -17.73
CA LEU A 891 9.09 30.74 -17.55
C LEU A 891 8.60 30.78 -16.11
N THR A 892 8.77 31.92 -15.44
CA THR A 892 8.20 32.13 -14.09
C THR A 892 7.27 33.33 -14.07
N ALA A 893 6.16 33.23 -13.34
CA ALA A 893 5.29 34.38 -13.10
C ALA A 893 5.83 35.23 -11.93
N SER A 894 6.64 36.22 -12.25
CA SER A 894 7.25 37.12 -11.28
C SER A 894 6.29 38.27 -10.91
N GLY A 895 5.82 38.31 -9.66
CA GLY A 895 4.72 39.17 -9.25
C GLY A 895 4.63 39.48 -7.76
N THR A 896 3.56 40.19 -7.37
CA THR A 896 3.26 40.60 -5.97
C THR A 896 2.68 39.49 -5.09
N PHE A 897 2.66 38.26 -5.57
CA PHE A 897 2.11 37.12 -4.84
C PHE A 897 3.21 36.12 -4.46
N GLN A 898 4.46 36.38 -4.83
CA GLN A 898 5.54 35.40 -4.70
C GLN A 898 5.94 35.18 -3.24
N ASP A 899 5.84 36.20 -2.39
CA ASP A 899 6.08 36.04 -0.95
C ASP A 899 5.04 35.14 -0.28
N GLU A 900 3.77 35.20 -0.70
CA GLU A 900 2.70 34.31 -0.25
C GLU A 900 2.93 32.85 -0.65
N LEU A 901 3.62 32.60 -1.78
CA LEU A 901 4.05 31.26 -2.19
C LEU A 901 5.26 30.75 -1.41
N GLY A 902 5.92 31.60 -0.62
CA GLY A 902 7.12 31.26 0.14
C GLY A 902 8.45 31.69 -0.51
N CYS A 903 8.44 32.50 -1.57
CA CYS A 903 9.66 33.16 -2.05
C CYS A 903 10.13 34.20 -1.03
N THR A 904 11.43 34.52 -1.02
CA THR A 904 11.97 35.50 -0.03
C THR A 904 11.51 36.94 -0.27
N ALA A 905 11.04 37.25 -1.48
CA ALA A 905 10.50 38.55 -1.86
C ALA A 905 9.53 38.46 -3.05
N ASP A 906 8.65 39.46 -3.14
CA ASP A 906 7.87 39.75 -4.34
C ASP A 906 8.75 40.17 -5.53
N ARG A 907 8.27 39.84 -6.74
CA ARG A 907 8.93 40.15 -8.03
C ARG A 907 10.36 39.64 -8.09
N SER A 908 10.55 38.42 -7.62
CA SER A 908 11.81 37.67 -7.67
C SER A 908 11.77 36.76 -8.90
N PRO A 909 12.33 37.17 -10.05
CA PRO A 909 12.36 36.33 -11.25
C PRO A 909 13.26 35.09 -11.09
N GLU A 910 14.09 35.04 -10.06
CA GLU A 910 14.91 33.89 -9.71
C GLU A 910 14.16 32.79 -8.93
N CYS A 911 13.00 33.10 -8.33
CA CYS A 911 12.20 32.13 -7.59
C CYS A 911 11.28 31.33 -8.52
N LEU A 912 11.43 30.00 -8.56
CA LEU A 912 10.64 29.09 -9.39
C LEU A 912 9.37 28.53 -8.72
N ARG A 913 8.92 29.08 -7.59
CA ARG A 913 7.64 28.64 -7.01
C ARG A 913 6.42 28.83 -7.93
N PRO A 914 6.33 29.90 -8.74
CA PRO A 914 5.36 30.01 -9.81
C PRO A 914 5.96 29.68 -11.19
N TRP A 915 6.61 28.52 -11.29
CA TRP A 915 7.18 28.01 -12.54
C TRP A 915 6.08 27.51 -13.47
N LEU A 916 5.90 28.18 -14.61
CA LEU A 916 5.03 27.71 -15.69
C LEU A 916 5.74 26.55 -16.41
N GLN A 917 5.01 25.47 -16.64
CA GLN A 917 5.50 24.23 -17.23
C GLN A 917 4.66 23.84 -18.45
N ASP A 918 5.25 23.13 -19.42
CA ASP A 918 4.61 22.63 -20.63
C ASP A 918 5.01 21.14 -20.82
N PRO A 919 4.47 20.23 -19.99
CA PRO A 919 4.88 18.83 -19.99
C PRO A 919 4.41 18.06 -21.24
N ASP A 920 3.31 18.44 -21.86
CA ASP A 920 2.75 17.82 -23.08
C ASP A 920 3.27 18.43 -24.39
N ARG A 921 4.06 19.51 -24.29
CA ARG A 921 4.75 20.20 -25.40
C ARG A 921 3.77 20.76 -26.43
N ASP A 922 2.61 21.22 -25.99
CA ASP A 922 1.58 21.80 -26.86
C ASP A 922 1.86 23.28 -27.19
N GLY A 923 2.82 23.90 -26.49
CA GLY A 923 3.21 25.31 -26.63
C GLY A 923 2.50 26.26 -25.67
N THR A 924 1.67 25.74 -24.78
CA THR A 924 0.97 26.46 -23.71
C THR A 924 1.59 26.10 -22.37
N TRP A 925 2.17 27.11 -21.72
CA TRP A 925 2.86 26.94 -20.45
C TRP A 925 1.90 27.31 -19.33
N ALA A 926 1.69 26.43 -18.37
CA ALA A 926 0.71 26.62 -17.31
C ALA A 926 1.31 26.46 -15.91
N TRP A 927 0.75 27.19 -14.95
CA TRP A 927 1.00 27.03 -13.53
C TRP A 927 -0.28 27.27 -12.75
N SER A 928 -0.57 26.45 -11.74
CA SER A 928 -1.77 26.56 -10.90
C SER A 928 -1.45 26.44 -9.41
N THR A 929 -2.19 27.18 -8.57
CA THR A 929 -2.06 27.08 -7.10
C THR A 929 -3.34 27.51 -6.37
N THR A 930 -3.53 27.04 -5.14
CA THR A 930 -4.55 27.55 -4.19
C THR A 930 -3.97 28.47 -3.12
N LEU A 931 -2.65 28.66 -3.11
CA LEU A 931 -1.93 29.34 -2.03
C LEU A 931 -1.96 30.88 -2.12
N ILE A 932 -2.41 31.45 -3.25
CA ILE A 932 -2.55 32.90 -3.37
C ILE A 932 -3.83 33.33 -2.63
N PRO A 933 -3.74 34.18 -1.59
CA PRO A 933 -4.91 34.65 -0.86
C PRO A 933 -5.84 35.54 -1.71
N ALA A 934 -7.02 35.86 -1.18
CA ALA A 934 -7.96 36.80 -1.77
C ALA A 934 -7.32 38.19 -1.92
N GLY A 935 -7.23 38.68 -3.15
CA GLY A 935 -6.49 39.90 -3.41
C GLY A 935 -6.45 40.33 -4.87
N GLN A 936 -5.76 41.44 -5.09
CA GLN A 936 -5.38 41.91 -6.43
C GLN A 936 -3.86 41.88 -6.49
N TYR A 937 -3.35 41.08 -7.41
CA TYR A 937 -1.93 40.88 -7.60
C TYR A 937 -1.52 41.31 -9.00
N THR A 938 -0.25 41.64 -9.17
CA THR A 938 0.29 42.00 -10.47
C THR A 938 1.58 41.25 -10.75
N PHE A 939 1.76 40.77 -11.97
CA PHE A 939 2.93 39.98 -12.36
C PHE A 939 3.31 40.16 -13.83
N ARG A 940 4.47 39.61 -14.19
CA ARG A 940 4.90 39.38 -15.58
C ARG A 940 5.37 37.93 -15.71
N VAL A 941 5.19 37.34 -16.88
CA VAL A 941 5.88 36.09 -17.22
C VAL A 941 7.29 36.46 -17.63
N VAL A 942 8.29 35.97 -16.91
CA VAL A 942 9.70 36.32 -17.09
C VAL A 942 10.47 35.10 -17.55
N GLU A 943 11.25 35.26 -18.62
CA GLU A 943 12.13 34.24 -19.16
C GLU A 943 13.50 34.21 -18.44
N ASP A 944 14.04 33.00 -18.32
CA ASP A 944 15.43 32.69 -17.99
C ASP A 944 15.92 33.41 -16.74
N LEU A 945 15.14 33.27 -15.66
CA LEU A 945 15.44 33.79 -14.33
C LEU A 945 15.72 35.31 -14.32
N GLY A 946 15.06 36.06 -15.20
CA GLY A 946 15.18 37.52 -15.30
C GLY A 946 16.27 38.01 -16.26
N THR A 947 16.93 37.11 -16.98
CA THR A 947 17.89 37.47 -18.03
C THR A 947 17.26 37.58 -19.42
N GLY A 948 16.10 36.96 -19.62
CA GLY A 948 15.32 36.97 -20.86
C GLY A 948 14.28 38.10 -20.92
N ALA A 949 13.30 37.95 -21.82
CA ALA A 949 12.21 38.92 -21.94
C ALA A 949 11.20 38.80 -20.78
N ALA A 950 10.57 39.92 -20.43
CA ALA A 950 9.49 39.96 -19.46
C ALA A 950 8.18 40.39 -20.14
N TYR A 951 7.21 39.50 -20.18
CA TYR A 951 5.93 39.69 -20.87
C TYR A 951 4.87 40.18 -19.91
N GLY A 952 4.27 41.32 -20.26
CA GLY A 952 3.15 41.91 -19.55
C GLY A 952 1.82 41.70 -20.28
N GLN A 953 0.84 42.53 -19.94
CA GLN A 953 -0.48 42.54 -20.56
C GLN A 953 -0.42 42.57 -22.10
N ASP A 954 -1.31 41.80 -22.74
CA ASP A 954 -1.40 41.62 -24.20
C ASP A 954 -0.11 41.04 -24.85
N GLY A 955 0.70 40.31 -24.08
CA GLY A 955 1.94 39.69 -24.56
C GLY A 955 3.04 40.68 -24.93
N ALA A 956 2.98 41.91 -24.43
CA ALA A 956 3.97 42.94 -24.72
C ALA A 956 5.24 42.75 -23.89
N VAL A 957 6.39 42.65 -24.56
CA VAL A 957 7.72 42.70 -23.95
C VAL A 957 7.90 44.03 -23.21
N ASP A 958 8.29 43.97 -21.94
CA ASP A 958 8.38 45.09 -20.99
C ASP A 958 7.06 45.87 -20.79
N GLY A 959 5.93 45.25 -21.14
CA GLY A 959 4.59 45.82 -21.04
C GLY A 959 4.11 46.03 -19.59
N PRO A 960 2.94 46.67 -19.39
CA PRO A 960 2.30 46.76 -18.08
C PRO A 960 2.13 45.37 -17.43
N GLU A 961 2.27 45.26 -16.11
CA GLU A 961 2.05 43.99 -15.40
C GLU A 961 0.61 43.47 -15.62
N VAL A 962 0.45 42.15 -15.79
CA VAL A 962 -0.85 41.48 -15.84
C VAL A 962 -1.48 41.55 -14.45
N THR A 963 -2.76 41.91 -14.38
CA THR A 963 -3.51 41.92 -13.11
C THR A 963 -4.18 40.57 -12.90
N LEU A 964 -3.84 39.92 -11.80
CA LEU A 964 -4.47 38.70 -11.31
C LEU A 964 -5.42 39.06 -10.16
N SER A 965 -6.69 38.68 -10.30
CA SER A 965 -7.71 38.89 -9.28
C SER A 965 -8.07 37.56 -8.65
N VAL A 966 -7.83 37.41 -7.36
CA VAL A 966 -8.27 36.25 -6.55
C VAL A 966 -9.47 36.68 -5.69
N PRO A 967 -10.70 36.28 -6.04
CA PRO A 967 -11.90 36.74 -5.36
C PRO A 967 -12.03 36.35 -3.88
N GLU A 968 -11.56 35.16 -3.53
CA GLU A 968 -11.60 34.57 -2.18
C GLU A 968 -10.43 33.58 -2.00
N ASP A 969 -10.06 33.31 -0.74
CA ASP A 969 -8.94 32.42 -0.40
C ASP A 969 -9.22 30.99 -0.89
N GLY A 970 -8.19 30.27 -1.36
CA GLY A 970 -8.30 28.84 -1.69
C GLY A 970 -8.84 28.50 -3.08
N LEU A 971 -9.15 29.50 -3.92
CA LEU A 971 -9.47 29.25 -5.34
C LEU A 971 -8.24 28.78 -6.12
N VAL A 972 -8.45 27.87 -7.08
CA VAL A 972 -7.40 27.48 -8.01
C VAL A 972 -7.14 28.66 -8.93
N THR A 973 -5.96 29.24 -8.77
CA THR A 973 -5.46 30.33 -9.57
C THR A 973 -4.51 29.77 -10.61
N THR A 974 -4.91 29.83 -11.88
CA THR A 974 -4.14 29.34 -13.01
C THR A 974 -3.61 30.52 -13.82
N ILE A 975 -2.33 30.43 -14.19
CA ILE A 975 -1.65 31.32 -15.14
C ILE A 975 -1.22 30.47 -16.33
N GLU A 976 -1.73 30.81 -17.50
CA GLU A 976 -1.36 30.20 -18.78
C GLU A 976 -0.63 31.22 -19.65
N TYR A 977 0.34 30.75 -20.42
CA TYR A 977 1.13 31.53 -21.36
C TYR A 977 1.26 30.77 -22.67
N ASP A 978 0.73 31.32 -23.76
CA ASP A 978 0.89 30.77 -25.10
C ASP A 978 2.20 31.27 -25.70
N ALA A 979 3.14 30.36 -25.96
CA ALA A 979 4.48 30.73 -26.44
C ALA A 979 4.50 31.27 -27.89
N ALA A 980 3.45 31.01 -28.69
CA ALA A 980 3.36 31.46 -30.08
C ALA A 980 2.86 32.91 -30.21
N THR A 981 1.98 33.32 -29.30
CA THR A 981 1.32 34.64 -29.28
C THR A 981 1.84 35.55 -28.17
N HIS A 982 2.51 34.97 -27.16
CA HIS A 982 2.88 35.58 -25.89
C HIS A 982 1.69 36.04 -25.05
N GLU A 983 0.46 35.63 -25.39
CA GLU A 983 -0.72 35.99 -24.62
C GLU A 983 -0.72 35.26 -23.28
N ILE A 984 -1.02 36.02 -22.21
CA ILE A 984 -1.10 35.51 -20.83
C ILE A 984 -2.58 35.46 -20.46
N HIS A 985 -3.06 34.27 -20.15
CA HIS A 985 -4.39 34.04 -19.62
C HIS A 985 -4.29 33.76 -18.12
N THR A 986 -5.21 34.33 -17.36
CA THR A 986 -5.34 34.04 -15.93
C THR A 986 -6.77 33.67 -15.66
N SER A 987 -6.97 32.59 -14.92
CA SER A 987 -8.27 32.19 -14.42
C SER A 987 -8.20 31.93 -12.93
N THR A 988 -9.25 32.32 -12.24
CA THR A 988 -9.50 31.88 -10.87
C THR A 988 -10.79 31.09 -10.92
N ASN A 989 -10.63 29.77 -10.81
CA ASN A 989 -11.73 28.83 -10.86
C ASN A 989 -11.92 28.26 -9.45
N GLU A 990 -13.16 27.95 -9.09
CA GLU A 990 -13.34 26.92 -8.08
C GLU A 990 -12.68 25.64 -8.63
N PRO A 991 -11.91 24.88 -7.82
CA PRO A 991 -11.28 23.65 -8.26
C PRO A 991 -12.27 22.82 -9.08
N GLU A 992 -11.93 22.58 -10.35
CA GLU A 992 -12.66 21.85 -11.40
C GLU A 992 -13.89 21.06 -10.93
N GLN A 993 -15.04 21.71 -10.68
CA GLN A 993 -16.26 21.13 -10.05
C GLN A 993 -16.04 19.83 -9.24
N GLN A 994 -14.98 19.80 -8.42
CA GLN A 994 -14.94 18.93 -7.27
C GLN A 994 -15.98 19.56 -6.38
N ALA A 995 -17.04 18.82 -6.08
CA ALA A 995 -17.99 19.28 -5.09
C ALA A 995 -17.21 19.79 -3.90
N ALA A 996 -17.49 21.02 -3.49
CA ALA A 996 -16.72 21.66 -2.44
C ALA A 996 -16.55 20.68 -1.29
N GLY A 997 -15.29 20.41 -0.96
CA GLY A 997 -14.94 19.47 0.10
C GLY A 997 -15.59 19.87 1.42
N PRO A 998 -15.48 19.02 2.44
CA PRO A 998 -16.16 19.22 3.72
C PRO A 998 -15.89 20.61 4.31
N ASP A 999 -16.93 21.44 4.42
CA ASP A 999 -16.81 22.80 4.93
C ASP A 999 -18.01 23.20 5.80
N LEU A 1000 -17.76 23.32 7.11
CA LEU A 1000 -18.78 23.70 8.08
C LEU A 1000 -19.06 25.21 8.12
N SER A 1001 -18.22 26.02 7.47
CA SER A 1001 -18.39 27.48 7.42
C SER A 1001 -19.44 27.91 6.40
N THR A 1002 -19.65 27.11 5.35
CA THR A 1002 -20.71 27.34 4.37
C THR A 1002 -22.01 26.61 4.73
N THR A 1003 -23.15 27.28 4.47
CA THR A 1003 -24.49 26.71 4.66
C THR A 1003 -25.14 26.51 3.29
N ARG A 1004 -24.99 25.31 2.73
CA ARG A 1004 -25.48 24.97 1.39
C ARG A 1004 -26.78 24.14 1.43
N ALA A 1005 -27.05 23.42 2.51
CA ALA A 1005 -28.26 22.62 2.67
C ALA A 1005 -29.41 23.41 3.32
N SER A 1006 -30.65 23.06 2.98
CA SER A 1006 -31.86 23.74 3.47
C SER A 1006 -32.91 22.77 3.99
N TRP A 1007 -33.35 22.91 5.24
CA TRP A 1007 -34.49 22.18 5.77
C TRP A 1007 -35.78 22.74 5.14
N VAL A 1008 -36.36 22.01 4.17
CA VAL A 1008 -37.43 22.51 3.29
C VAL A 1008 -38.84 22.07 3.70
N THR A 1009 -38.99 20.92 4.38
CA THR A 1009 -40.28 20.45 4.89
C THR A 1009 -40.13 19.90 6.32
N THR A 1010 -41.16 19.30 6.90
CA THR A 1010 -41.03 18.70 8.25
C THR A 1010 -39.98 17.58 8.30
N ASP A 1011 -39.80 16.83 7.22
CA ASP A 1011 -39.01 15.60 7.17
C ASP A 1011 -38.01 15.58 6.01
N LEU A 1012 -37.78 16.70 5.31
CA LEU A 1012 -36.81 16.78 4.20
C LEU A 1012 -35.85 17.96 4.36
N ILE A 1013 -34.57 17.68 4.11
CA ILE A 1013 -33.49 18.63 3.89
C ILE A 1013 -33.13 18.55 2.40
N ALA A 1014 -33.10 19.68 1.70
CA ALA A 1014 -32.64 19.77 0.33
C ALA A 1014 -31.15 20.09 0.28
N VAL A 1015 -30.43 19.39 -0.59
CA VAL A 1015 -29.01 19.54 -0.87
C VAL A 1015 -28.86 19.94 -2.34
N PRO A 1016 -28.32 21.12 -2.66
CA PRO A 1016 -28.14 21.58 -4.04
C PRO A 1016 -27.24 20.65 -4.88
N ALA A 1017 -27.41 20.67 -6.19
CA ALA A 1017 -26.49 20.03 -7.13
C ALA A 1017 -25.08 20.65 -6.97
N GLY A 1018 -24.04 19.83 -6.88
CA GLY A 1018 -22.64 20.25 -6.66
C GLY A 1018 -22.14 20.20 -5.21
N VAL A 1019 -22.95 19.74 -4.25
CA VAL A 1019 -22.48 19.41 -2.88
C VAL A 1019 -21.93 17.98 -2.79
N VAL A 1020 -22.41 17.08 -3.65
CA VAL A 1020 -21.89 15.72 -3.81
C VAL A 1020 -20.96 15.70 -5.02
N PRO A 1021 -19.74 15.12 -4.93
CA PRO A 1021 -18.81 15.06 -6.06
C PRO A 1021 -19.44 14.44 -7.30
N GLU A 1022 -19.08 14.96 -8.47
CA GLU A 1022 -19.56 14.41 -9.74
C GLU A 1022 -19.18 12.92 -9.88
N GLY A 1023 -20.06 12.11 -10.46
CA GLY A 1023 -19.87 10.66 -10.56
C GLY A 1023 -20.17 9.84 -9.28
N THR A 1024 -20.33 10.49 -8.12
CA THR A 1024 -20.68 9.79 -6.87
C THR A 1024 -22.18 9.52 -6.80
N ASP A 1025 -22.59 8.25 -6.67
CA ASP A 1025 -23.99 7.90 -6.40
C ASP A 1025 -24.32 8.28 -4.94
N PRO A 1026 -25.17 9.30 -4.69
CA PRO A 1026 -25.47 9.73 -3.32
C PRO A 1026 -26.17 8.66 -2.48
N ALA A 1027 -26.75 7.63 -3.11
CA ALA A 1027 -27.38 6.51 -2.42
C ALA A 1027 -26.35 5.53 -1.82
N LEU A 1028 -25.07 5.62 -2.21
CA LEU A 1028 -23.97 4.83 -1.68
C LEU A 1028 -23.22 5.53 -0.53
N LEU A 1029 -23.55 6.80 -0.25
CA LEU A 1029 -22.92 7.56 0.82
C LEU A 1029 -23.67 7.41 2.15
N ASP A 1030 -22.92 7.43 3.25
CA ASP A 1030 -23.46 7.47 4.60
C ASP A 1030 -23.73 8.91 5.04
N TRP A 1031 -25.00 9.30 5.02
CA TRP A 1031 -25.43 10.65 5.37
C TRP A 1031 -25.80 10.78 6.85
N ALA A 1032 -25.29 11.82 7.50
CA ALA A 1032 -25.60 12.15 8.89
C ALA A 1032 -25.96 13.62 9.08
N LEU A 1033 -26.86 13.89 10.02
CA LEU A 1033 -27.22 15.21 10.53
C LEU A 1033 -26.70 15.36 11.96
N THR A 1034 -25.78 16.31 12.20
CA THR A 1034 -25.21 16.60 13.52
C THR A 1034 -25.59 18.01 13.98
N TRP A 1035 -25.89 18.20 15.27
CA TRP A 1035 -26.24 19.52 15.82
C TRP A 1035 -25.62 19.82 17.18
N GLY A 1036 -25.25 21.09 17.37
CA GLY A 1036 -24.65 21.64 18.59
C GLY A 1036 -25.29 22.96 19.01
N ARG A 1037 -25.27 23.30 20.30
CA ARG A 1037 -25.93 24.51 20.83
C ARG A 1037 -25.11 25.79 20.77
N GLU A 1038 -23.79 25.69 20.82
CA GLU A 1038 -22.89 26.84 21.05
C GLU A 1038 -21.86 27.02 19.92
N GLY A 1039 -22.12 26.47 18.73
CA GLY A 1039 -21.24 26.62 17.57
C GLY A 1039 -19.95 25.81 17.64
N GLN A 1040 -19.95 24.72 18.42
CA GLN A 1040 -18.77 23.91 18.69
C GLN A 1040 -18.53 22.75 17.71
N LEU A 1041 -19.29 22.67 16.60
CA LEU A 1041 -19.11 21.56 15.66
C LEU A 1041 -17.80 21.75 14.88
N ALA A 1042 -17.00 20.70 14.80
CA ALA A 1042 -15.76 20.65 14.03
C ALA A 1042 -15.74 19.40 13.14
N LEU A 1043 -14.96 19.44 12.07
CA LEU A 1043 -14.65 18.25 11.26
C LEU A 1043 -13.48 17.52 11.92
N ASP A 1044 -13.61 16.20 11.98
CA ASP A 1044 -12.51 15.24 12.10
C ASP A 1044 -12.56 14.32 10.87
N ALA A 1045 -11.64 13.37 10.74
CA ALA A 1045 -11.44 12.54 9.54
C ALA A 1045 -12.74 11.93 8.98
N GLU A 1046 -13.60 11.44 9.88
CA GLU A 1046 -14.75 10.59 9.52
C GLU A 1046 -16.06 11.06 10.14
N THR A 1047 -16.03 12.10 10.98
CA THR A 1047 -17.25 12.61 11.59
C THR A 1047 -17.19 14.09 11.89
N VAL A 1048 -18.37 14.65 12.12
CA VAL A 1048 -18.52 15.95 12.76
C VAL A 1048 -18.49 15.75 14.29
N THR A 1049 -17.53 16.37 14.96
CA THR A 1049 -17.33 16.30 16.42
C THR A 1049 -17.98 17.49 17.14
N GLY A 1050 -18.00 17.47 18.49
CA GLY A 1050 -18.56 18.55 19.32
C GLY A 1050 -20.10 18.60 19.40
N GLY A 1051 -20.79 17.72 18.69
CA GLY A 1051 -22.25 17.65 18.65
C GLY A 1051 -22.93 17.28 19.97
N THR A 1052 -24.13 17.80 20.17
CA THR A 1052 -25.06 17.36 21.24
C THR A 1052 -26.02 16.28 20.78
N GLY A 1053 -26.03 15.97 19.48
CA GLY A 1053 -26.74 14.85 18.89
C GLY A 1053 -26.44 14.71 17.40
N THR A 1054 -26.60 13.48 16.89
CA THR A 1054 -26.39 13.10 15.49
C THR A 1054 -27.44 12.05 15.11
N VAL A 1055 -27.96 12.09 13.88
CA VAL A 1055 -28.84 11.04 13.32
C VAL A 1055 -28.52 10.75 11.85
N PRO A 1056 -28.71 9.50 11.37
CA PRO A 1056 -28.56 9.19 9.95
C PRO A 1056 -29.68 9.83 9.11
N LEU A 1057 -29.39 10.07 7.83
CA LEU A 1057 -30.30 10.59 6.83
C LEU A 1057 -30.42 9.62 5.65
N THR A 1058 -31.56 9.61 4.97
CA THR A 1058 -31.77 8.75 3.79
C THR A 1058 -31.94 9.59 2.52
N PRO A 1059 -31.10 9.39 1.49
CA PRO A 1059 -31.28 10.00 0.17
C PRO A 1059 -32.64 9.68 -0.46
N THR A 1060 -33.25 10.67 -1.11
CA THR A 1060 -34.52 10.56 -1.83
C THR A 1060 -34.62 11.67 -2.88
N GLU A 1061 -35.56 11.56 -3.80
CA GLU A 1061 -35.84 12.63 -4.76
C GLU A 1061 -36.55 13.83 -4.12
N LEU A 1062 -36.25 15.04 -4.61
CA LEU A 1062 -36.99 16.26 -4.26
C LEU A 1062 -38.41 16.22 -4.85
N PRO A 1063 -39.47 16.43 -4.06
CA PRO A 1063 -40.83 16.48 -4.59
C PRO A 1063 -41.02 17.66 -5.57
N ASP A 1064 -41.78 17.45 -6.66
CA ASP A 1064 -42.09 18.49 -7.66
C ASP A 1064 -42.60 19.80 -7.05
N ASN A 1065 -43.38 19.73 -5.96
CA ASN A 1065 -43.91 20.91 -5.30
C ASN A 1065 -42.85 21.72 -4.53
N VAL A 1066 -41.77 21.08 -4.09
CA VAL A 1066 -40.61 21.75 -3.47
C VAL A 1066 -39.78 22.44 -4.56
N VAL A 1067 -39.47 21.72 -5.65
CA VAL A 1067 -38.74 22.26 -6.81
C VAL A 1067 -39.51 23.42 -7.46
N ALA A 1068 -40.85 23.32 -7.56
CA ALA A 1068 -41.67 24.42 -8.09
C ALA A 1068 -41.69 25.66 -7.18
N ALA A 1069 -41.53 25.49 -5.86
CA ALA A 1069 -41.48 26.58 -4.90
C ALA A 1069 -40.08 27.21 -4.81
N GLN A 1070 -39.04 26.42 -5.07
CA GLN A 1070 -37.62 26.79 -5.03
C GLN A 1070 -36.91 26.20 -6.27
N PRO A 1071 -37.06 26.82 -7.46
CA PRO A 1071 -36.49 26.32 -8.71
C PRO A 1071 -34.96 26.19 -8.69
N GLU A 1072 -34.29 26.94 -7.81
CA GLU A 1072 -32.86 26.85 -7.54
C GLU A 1072 -32.40 25.49 -6.99
N LEU A 1073 -33.32 24.67 -6.47
CA LEU A 1073 -33.05 23.30 -6.00
C LEU A 1073 -33.25 22.24 -7.10
N ALA A 1074 -33.53 22.64 -8.34
CA ALA A 1074 -33.69 21.69 -9.45
C ALA A 1074 -32.38 20.92 -9.69
N GLY A 1075 -32.47 19.60 -9.78
CA GLY A 1075 -31.30 18.72 -9.88
C GLY A 1075 -30.61 18.40 -8.54
N GLY A 1076 -31.07 19.01 -7.43
CA GLY A 1076 -30.57 18.70 -6.09
C GLY A 1076 -31.13 17.39 -5.51
N LEU A 1077 -30.49 16.92 -4.45
CA LEU A 1077 -30.89 15.74 -3.67
C LEU A 1077 -31.79 16.16 -2.49
N ALA A 1078 -32.71 15.29 -2.07
CA ALA A 1078 -33.38 15.41 -0.78
C ALA A 1078 -32.88 14.36 0.20
N LEU A 1079 -32.70 14.74 1.45
CA LEU A 1079 -32.34 13.88 2.57
C LEU A 1079 -33.50 13.81 3.55
N ARG A 1080 -33.95 12.59 3.84
CA ARG A 1080 -35.08 12.33 4.74
C ARG A 1080 -34.63 12.25 6.19
N VAL A 1081 -35.34 12.98 7.05
CA VAL A 1081 -35.14 12.99 8.51
C VAL A 1081 -36.19 12.10 9.17
N ASP A 1082 -35.80 11.35 10.19
CA ASP A 1082 -36.70 10.45 10.89
C ASP A 1082 -37.77 11.18 11.73
N LYS A 1083 -38.87 10.48 12.02
CA LYS A 1083 -40.05 11.06 12.71
C LYS A 1083 -39.81 11.51 14.15
N HIS A 1084 -38.77 11.02 14.83
CA HIS A 1084 -38.41 11.47 16.16
C HIS A 1084 -37.69 12.82 16.05
N THR A 1085 -36.68 12.90 15.20
CA THR A 1085 -35.88 14.11 14.96
C THR A 1085 -36.73 15.25 14.39
N THR A 1086 -37.67 14.96 13.48
CA THR A 1086 -38.65 15.95 13.00
C THR A 1086 -39.41 16.66 14.13
N ARG A 1087 -39.71 15.98 15.25
CA ARG A 1087 -40.42 16.61 16.40
C ARG A 1087 -39.53 17.55 17.20
N GLN A 1088 -38.22 17.34 17.13
CA GLN A 1088 -37.20 18.15 17.81
C GLN A 1088 -36.62 19.22 16.89
N ALA A 1089 -37.03 19.27 15.62
CA ALA A 1089 -36.41 20.13 14.62
C ALA A 1089 -36.43 21.63 14.98
N GLY A 1090 -37.39 22.10 15.79
CA GLY A 1090 -37.40 23.47 16.30
C GLY A 1090 -36.31 23.76 17.34
N ASP A 1091 -35.96 22.77 18.16
CA ASP A 1091 -34.87 22.87 19.14
C ASP A 1091 -33.50 22.65 18.47
N ILE A 1092 -33.42 21.73 17.49
CA ILE A 1092 -32.21 21.43 16.71
C ILE A 1092 -31.76 22.66 15.92
N LEU A 1093 -32.68 23.30 15.19
CA LEU A 1093 -32.39 24.50 14.39
C LEU A 1093 -32.20 25.77 15.23
N GLY A 1094 -32.25 25.66 16.56
CA GLY A 1094 -31.86 26.73 17.49
C GLY A 1094 -30.35 26.86 17.70
N GLY A 1095 -29.55 25.94 17.14
CA GLY A 1095 -28.09 25.93 17.22
C GLY A 1095 -27.42 25.74 15.85
N GLN A 1096 -26.15 25.32 15.86
CA GLN A 1096 -25.42 24.94 14.64
C GLN A 1096 -25.87 23.55 14.21
N VAL A 1097 -26.19 23.38 12.92
CA VAL A 1097 -26.66 22.13 12.34
C VAL A 1097 -25.88 21.87 11.07
N VAL A 1098 -25.33 20.67 10.94
CA VAL A 1098 -24.47 20.26 9.83
C VAL A 1098 -24.99 18.94 9.28
N ILE A 1099 -24.98 18.80 7.96
CA ILE A 1099 -24.99 17.48 7.32
C ILE A 1099 -23.57 17.11 6.89
N ALA A 1100 -23.25 15.84 6.96
CA ALA A 1100 -22.06 15.26 6.37
C ALA A 1100 -22.42 13.98 5.62
N ALA A 1101 -21.67 13.67 4.57
CA ALA A 1101 -21.71 12.39 3.88
C ALA A 1101 -20.31 11.80 3.86
N ALA A 1102 -20.21 10.52 4.17
CA ALA A 1102 -18.98 9.75 4.08
C ALA A 1102 -19.10 8.67 3.01
N ASP A 1103 -17.97 8.29 2.41
CA ASP A 1103 -17.89 7.15 1.49
C ASP A 1103 -17.78 5.81 2.24
N ASP A 1104 -17.58 4.71 1.49
CA ASP A 1104 -17.43 3.35 2.01
C ASP A 1104 -16.09 3.14 2.78
N THR A 1105 -15.11 4.04 2.61
CA THR A 1105 -13.89 4.12 3.44
C THR A 1105 -14.07 4.99 4.68
N ARG A 1106 -15.28 5.53 4.86
CA ARG A 1106 -15.70 6.50 5.88
C ARG A 1106 -15.04 7.87 5.83
N GLY A 1107 -14.28 8.16 4.79
CA GLY A 1107 -13.77 9.50 4.54
C GLY A 1107 -14.95 10.46 4.30
N ILE A 1108 -14.95 11.62 4.96
CA ILE A 1108 -15.99 12.62 4.69
C ILE A 1108 -15.77 13.18 3.28
N VAL A 1109 -16.67 12.86 2.36
CA VAL A 1109 -16.65 13.40 0.98
C VAL A 1109 -17.32 14.78 0.90
N THR A 1110 -18.28 15.07 1.78
CA THR A 1110 -18.90 16.39 1.86
C THR A 1110 -19.47 16.68 3.25
N ALA A 1111 -19.43 17.94 3.66
CA ALA A 1111 -20.10 18.42 4.86
C ALA A 1111 -20.49 19.88 4.70
N THR A 1112 -21.68 20.26 5.18
CA THR A 1112 -22.17 21.64 5.08
C THR A 1112 -23.21 21.96 6.15
N GLY A 1113 -23.32 23.25 6.51
CA GLY A 1113 -24.37 23.76 7.39
C GLY A 1113 -25.77 23.64 6.79
N VAL A 1114 -26.79 23.54 7.66
CA VAL A 1114 -28.21 23.47 7.29
C VAL A 1114 -28.98 24.71 7.73
N ALA A 1115 -29.64 25.40 6.78
CA ALA A 1115 -30.54 26.52 7.06
C ALA A 1115 -32.00 26.07 7.29
N ASP A 1116 -32.78 26.80 8.09
CA ASP A 1116 -34.23 26.60 8.19
C ASP A 1116 -34.98 27.38 7.10
N ALA A 1117 -35.44 26.70 6.05
CA ALA A 1117 -36.20 27.30 4.96
C ALA A 1117 -37.72 27.16 5.13
N ARG A 1118 -38.22 26.63 6.26
CA ARG A 1118 -39.66 26.31 6.48
C ARG A 1118 -40.54 27.54 6.70
N ALA A 1119 -40.06 28.75 6.38
CA ALA A 1119 -40.67 30.03 6.78
C ALA A 1119 -40.81 31.09 5.67
N THR A 1120 -41.04 30.72 4.41
CA THR A 1120 -41.57 31.68 3.40
C THR A 1120 -43.10 31.71 3.30
N GLU A 1121 -43.83 30.86 4.04
CA GLU A 1121 -45.28 31.00 4.21
C GLU A 1121 -45.66 31.56 5.60
N GLN A 1122 -45.69 32.88 5.75
CA GLN A 1122 -46.63 33.50 6.69
C GLN A 1122 -47.94 33.88 5.99
N PRO A 1123 -49.08 33.28 6.35
CA PRO A 1123 -50.37 33.88 6.08
C PRO A 1123 -50.59 35.08 7.01
N LYS A 1124 -50.96 36.21 6.43
CA LYS A 1124 -51.46 37.40 7.12
C LYS A 1124 -52.45 37.03 8.24
N GLY A 1125 -52.09 37.39 9.47
CA GLY A 1125 -53.07 37.77 10.48
C GLY A 1125 -52.92 37.10 11.84
N ARG A 1126 -52.22 37.76 12.76
CA ARG A 1126 -52.61 37.72 14.16
C ARG A 1126 -52.65 39.13 14.73
N ARG A 1127 -53.84 39.49 15.21
CA ARG A 1127 -54.17 40.77 15.83
C ARG A 1127 -53.32 40.94 17.09
N THR A 1128 -52.80 42.15 17.24
CA THR A 1128 -52.29 42.67 18.50
C THR A 1128 -53.41 42.64 19.55
N HIS A 1129 -53.12 42.01 20.69
CA HIS A 1129 -53.80 42.32 21.94
C HIS A 1129 -52.73 42.75 22.94
N ASP A 1130 -52.73 44.05 23.23
CA ASP A 1130 -52.13 44.64 24.43
C ASP A 1130 -52.62 43.92 25.69
N ALA A 1131 -51.70 43.61 26.61
CA ALA A 1131 -51.74 44.09 27.99
C ALA A 1131 -50.62 43.47 28.85
N GLY A 1132 -49.82 44.34 29.49
CA GLY A 1132 -49.60 44.23 30.94
C GLY A 1132 -48.22 43.81 31.44
N ALA A 1133 -47.44 44.83 31.80
CA ALA A 1133 -46.28 44.85 32.68
C ALA A 1133 -46.31 43.95 33.95
N GLY A 1134 -45.13 43.50 34.38
CA GLY A 1134 -44.73 43.51 35.80
C GLY A 1134 -44.13 42.23 36.37
N SER A 1135 -42.91 42.39 36.92
CA SER A 1135 -42.06 41.52 37.76
C SER A 1135 -41.36 40.32 37.13
#